data_AF-A0A524GBC5-F1
#
_entry.id   AF-A0A524GBC5-F1
#
_cell.length_a   1.000
_cell.length_b   1.000
_cell.length_c   1.000
_cell.angle_alpha   90.00
_cell.angle_beta   90.00
_cell.angle_gamma   90.00
#
_symmetry.space_group_name_H-M   'P 1'
#
loop_
_entity.id
_entity.type
_entity.pdbx_description
1 polymer ?
#
loop_
_entity_poly.entity_id
_entity_poly.type
_entity_poly.pdbx_seq_one_letter_code
_entity_poly.pdbx_strand_id
1 'polypeptide(L)'
;MIRLIGVLTEGGVPVKIKSPMDADGEMILGPLIEAAKALSKVMGSGEVRKLGFRENTLIVTESNKGYTIVALVNKAEEYMDSLLRVIADRIDDSNIPLANGTVDDLHSIIIDEIVDTYVRDHIEIGFLETLSTIWDPIVTMMKQSSNMSRIIGDVESLLGRVETSEYWNNYKSEVTGTLEDALGYALRGEFDRACAIAMDVEGPLAGVFSIKMGELIHNMTKAVPPTQTELKQIAANLPRDYPFTDLARTIVGLLTGDRSPADYARAFREGIKRFQFINDTEHLALGFLFLDAKVVDYPDFSARIVDLYKEESEVVCSFINAIDERSKLFEKLYSITSYDGFRNELGIYKSQISGILGNINWVLDPELLWELRKEGKGIEISVTASLKLQNYIAVLTALTESPVLTISERKEVLEEVLMLYQDYFRGLLMTDIALFSYTLDSIFQSLSVAHAEYYFLTTGENRQLHLNRVIEFVADIYKIIESEWPKSRVRFSLFVVGNALCPVFIRSDKMPEEMIRLVYIATRLQDVNTIDASQITRPEIYATNLGNTTTTLTAMVATILEKQERIEILKKCVEISLDVQEWFISHGIICRDDILSTTFHSTLILDDLDTQDVEKLGNKIIALNRIAIQNPTRYDYEVAMMGSPLVEIQISLWKKLQDDKYLKLAKETFDSAYNAWMKYGFKEKAENFKKKYGELWH
;
A
#
# COMPACT_ATOMS: atom_id res chain seq x y z
N MET A 1 3.53 8.25 14.04
CA MET A 1 3.57 7.33 15.17
C MET A 1 3.21 8.08 16.42
N ILE A 2 2.21 7.58 17.13
CA ILE A 2 1.93 8.01 18.50
C ILE A 2 3.04 7.45 19.36
N ARG A 3 3.85 8.33 19.93
CA ARG A 3 4.88 7.96 20.90
C ARG A 3 4.31 7.82 22.30
N LEU A 4 3.24 8.55 22.57
CA LEU A 4 2.54 8.53 23.84
C LEU A 4 1.12 9.02 23.64
N ILE A 5 0.16 8.39 24.30
CA ILE A 5 -1.19 8.91 24.51
C ILE A 5 -1.50 8.85 26.00
N GLY A 6 -2.20 9.86 26.52
CA GLY A 6 -2.56 9.90 27.93
C GLY A 6 -3.84 10.66 28.19
N VAL A 7 -4.49 10.31 29.29
CA VAL A 7 -5.64 11.02 29.85
C VAL A 7 -5.28 11.44 31.27
N LEU A 8 -5.42 12.73 31.53
CA LEU A 8 -5.10 13.38 32.79
C LEU A 8 -6.38 13.98 33.38
N THR A 9 -6.47 14.01 34.70
CA THR A 9 -7.51 14.76 35.44
C THR A 9 -6.99 16.16 35.80
N GLU A 10 -7.81 16.96 36.49
CA GLU A 10 -7.48 18.32 36.92
C GLU A 10 -6.14 18.35 37.71
N GLY A 11 -5.31 19.37 37.44
CA GLY A 11 -3.97 19.47 38.04
C GLY A 11 -2.91 18.56 37.40
N GLY A 12 -3.22 17.92 36.27
CA GLY A 12 -2.27 17.13 35.49
C GLY A 12 -1.98 15.75 36.07
N VAL A 13 -2.83 15.23 36.96
CA VAL A 13 -2.67 13.88 37.53
C VAL A 13 -3.04 12.83 36.47
N PRO A 14 -2.17 11.87 36.15
CA PRO A 14 -2.45 10.87 35.12
C PRO A 14 -3.51 9.87 35.58
N VAL A 15 -4.55 9.69 34.76
CA VAL A 15 -5.50 8.57 34.88
C VAL A 15 -4.96 7.36 34.15
N LYS A 16 -4.47 7.58 32.92
CA LYS A 16 -3.81 6.58 32.09
C LYS A 16 -2.76 7.23 31.21
N ILE A 17 -1.62 6.57 31.05
CA ILE A 17 -0.63 6.86 30.03
C ILE A 17 -0.32 5.53 29.33
N LYS A 18 -0.28 5.56 28.00
CA LYS A 18 0.22 4.48 27.16
C LYS A 18 1.36 5.04 26.31
N SER A 19 2.52 4.42 26.41
CA SER A 19 3.65 4.68 25.54
C SER A 19 4.09 3.38 24.88
N PRO A 20 3.97 3.26 23.54
CA PRO A 20 4.52 2.11 22.81
C PRO A 20 6.06 2.13 22.72
N MET A 21 6.72 3.16 23.26
CA MET A 21 8.18 3.23 23.40
C MET A 21 8.54 3.27 24.88
N ASP A 22 9.67 2.68 25.29
CA ASP A 22 10.21 2.88 26.64
C ASP A 22 10.59 4.36 26.81
N ALA A 23 9.66 5.17 27.31
CA ALA A 23 9.85 6.59 27.54
C ALA A 23 10.08 6.85 29.03
N ASP A 24 11.34 7.02 29.42
CA ASP A 24 11.69 7.57 30.74
C ASP A 24 11.10 8.99 30.86
N GLY A 25 10.11 9.18 31.73
CA GLY A 25 9.58 10.51 32.06
C GLY A 25 8.09 10.76 31.85
N GLU A 26 7.24 9.73 31.76
CA GLU A 26 5.78 9.86 31.72
C GLU A 26 5.21 10.80 32.79
N MET A 27 5.83 10.84 33.97
CA MET A 27 5.45 11.71 35.09
C MET A 27 5.67 13.22 34.85
N ILE A 28 6.43 13.63 33.82
CA ILE A 28 6.73 15.04 33.53
C ILE A 28 5.62 15.70 32.67
N LEU A 29 4.82 14.91 31.95
CA LEU A 29 3.80 15.41 31.03
C LEU A 29 2.74 16.27 31.72
N GLY A 30 2.17 15.78 32.82
CA GLY A 30 1.17 16.51 33.60
C GLY A 30 1.66 17.90 34.03
N PRO A 31 2.79 17.99 34.76
CA PRO A 31 3.39 19.27 35.14
C PRO A 31 3.70 20.20 33.95
N LEU A 32 4.17 19.66 32.82
CA LEU A 32 4.48 20.43 31.62
C LEU A 32 3.22 21.06 31.00
N ILE A 33 2.14 20.29 30.90
CA ILE A 33 0.86 20.74 30.36
C ILE A 33 0.25 21.82 31.26
N GLU A 34 0.25 21.59 32.57
CA GLU A 34 -0.28 22.58 33.52
C GLU A 34 0.53 23.87 33.53
N ALA A 35 1.87 23.78 33.42
CA ALA A 35 2.72 24.96 33.25
C ALA A 35 2.38 25.72 31.95
N ALA A 36 2.16 25.01 30.85
CA ALA A 36 1.77 25.61 29.58
C ALA A 36 0.38 26.27 29.65
N LYS A 37 -0.60 25.63 30.31
CA LYS A 37 -1.93 26.21 30.54
C LYS A 37 -1.86 27.46 31.41
N ALA A 38 -1.07 27.44 32.48
CA ALA A 38 -0.85 28.61 33.32
C ALA A 38 -0.24 29.77 32.51
N LEU A 39 0.75 29.51 31.66
CA LEU A 39 1.32 30.50 30.74
C LEU A 39 0.27 31.02 29.74
N SER A 40 -0.50 30.12 29.12
CA SER A 40 -1.59 30.48 28.21
C SER A 40 -2.65 31.36 28.87
N LYS A 41 -2.97 31.10 30.15
CA LYS A 41 -3.91 31.91 30.95
C LYS A 41 -3.37 33.32 31.18
N VAL A 42 -2.07 33.46 31.46
CA VAL A 42 -1.40 34.77 31.55
C VAL A 42 -1.44 35.50 30.19
N MET A 43 -1.37 34.77 29.08
CA MET A 43 -1.46 35.31 27.72
C MET A 43 -2.89 35.57 27.23
N GLY A 44 -3.91 35.20 28.00
CA GLY A 44 -5.32 35.56 27.77
C GLY A 44 -6.21 34.48 27.14
N SER A 45 -5.68 33.32 26.74
CA SER A 45 -6.49 32.22 26.19
C SER A 45 -6.84 31.13 27.21
N GLY A 46 -5.92 30.81 28.13
CA GLY A 46 -6.10 29.70 29.08
C GLY A 46 -6.01 28.28 28.49
N GLU A 47 -6.17 28.12 27.17
CA GLU A 47 -6.09 26.85 26.45
C GLU A 47 -4.69 26.56 25.90
N VAL A 48 -4.28 25.29 25.87
CA VAL A 48 -3.13 24.81 25.11
C VAL A 48 -3.63 23.74 24.16
N ARG A 49 -3.34 23.90 22.87
CA ARG A 49 -3.75 22.91 21.84
C ARG A 49 -2.57 22.12 21.28
N LYS A 50 -1.44 22.77 21.05
CA LYS A 50 -0.23 22.15 20.50
C LYS A 50 1.04 22.72 21.12
N LEU A 51 2.03 21.87 21.37
CA LEU A 51 3.39 22.22 21.79
C LEU A 51 4.41 21.51 20.90
N GLY A 52 5.26 22.26 20.20
CA GLY A 52 6.25 21.72 19.27
C GLY A 52 7.59 21.39 19.94
N PHE A 53 8.14 20.23 19.60
CA PHE A 53 9.42 19.67 20.09
C PHE A 53 10.26 19.14 18.92
N ARG A 54 10.89 20.03 18.16
CA ARG A 54 11.64 19.68 16.93
C ARG A 54 10.82 18.84 15.96
N GLU A 55 10.98 17.52 16.02
CA GLU A 55 10.31 16.53 15.16
C GLU A 55 9.03 15.95 15.78
N ASN A 56 8.72 16.29 17.03
CA ASN A 56 7.52 15.82 17.72
C ASN A 56 6.60 16.99 18.07
N THR A 57 5.32 16.73 18.14
CA THR A 57 4.28 17.67 18.55
C THR A 57 3.43 17.02 19.63
N LEU A 58 3.29 17.68 20.78
CA LEU A 58 2.33 17.30 21.81
C LEU A 58 1.01 18.00 21.50
N ILE A 59 -0.03 17.21 21.23
CA ILE A 59 -1.39 17.67 20.97
C ILE A 59 -2.19 17.50 22.25
N VAL A 60 -3.02 18.49 22.57
CA VAL A 60 -3.81 18.55 23.80
C VAL A 60 -5.26 18.88 23.45
N THR A 61 -6.19 18.09 23.97
CA THR A 61 -7.64 18.29 23.86
C THR A 61 -8.26 18.14 25.25
N GLU A 62 -9.35 18.86 25.52
CA GLU A 62 -10.08 18.77 26.78
C GLU A 62 -11.49 18.25 26.54
N SER A 63 -11.98 17.44 27.48
CA SER A 63 -13.36 16.98 27.53
C SER A 63 -14.23 17.96 28.34
N ASN A 64 -15.54 17.99 28.10
CA ASN A 64 -16.48 18.80 28.87
C ASN A 64 -16.53 18.41 30.36
N LYS A 65 -16.16 17.17 30.69
CA LYS A 65 -15.99 16.70 32.07
C LYS A 65 -14.67 17.11 32.72
N GLY A 66 -13.81 17.85 32.03
CA GLY A 66 -12.57 18.41 32.58
C GLY A 66 -11.34 17.50 32.48
N TYR A 67 -11.44 16.36 31.77
CA TYR A 67 -10.27 15.53 31.49
C TYR A 67 -9.44 16.14 30.37
N THR A 68 -8.12 16.04 30.50
CA THR A 68 -7.17 16.46 29.47
C THR A 68 -6.62 15.23 28.75
N ILE A 69 -6.88 15.14 27.45
CA ILE A 69 -6.41 14.07 26.57
C ILE A 69 -5.20 14.60 25.81
N VAL A 70 -4.10 13.85 25.81
CA VAL A 70 -2.85 14.26 25.16
C VAL A 70 -2.26 13.17 24.30
N ALA A 71 -1.59 13.57 23.22
CA ALA A 71 -0.77 12.66 22.43
C ALA A 71 0.52 13.33 21.95
N LEU A 72 1.64 12.62 22.08
CA LEU A 72 2.93 13.01 21.51
C LEU A 72 3.11 12.28 20.18
N VAL A 73 3.20 13.03 19.09
CA VAL A 73 3.20 12.48 17.73
C VAL A 73 4.31 13.08 16.89
N ASN A 74 4.85 12.31 15.93
CA ASN A 74 5.88 12.80 14.99
C ASN A 74 5.37 13.02 13.56
N LYS A 75 4.13 12.59 13.25
CA LYS A 75 3.49 12.72 11.94
C LYS A 75 1.96 12.67 12.12
N ALA A 76 1.21 13.02 11.07
CA ALA A 76 -0.26 12.94 11.03
C ALA A 76 -0.98 13.79 12.10
N GLU A 77 -0.46 14.98 12.43
CA GLU A 77 -0.97 15.79 13.55
C GLU A 77 -2.48 16.09 13.50
N GLU A 78 -3.02 16.42 12.32
CA GLU A 78 -4.45 16.77 12.20
C GLU A 78 -5.35 15.54 12.44
N TYR A 79 -4.93 14.34 12.01
CA TYR A 79 -5.65 13.09 12.31
C TYR A 79 -5.60 12.73 13.79
N MET A 80 -4.45 12.97 14.43
CA MET A 80 -4.27 12.69 15.85
C MET A 80 -5.10 13.64 16.71
N ASP A 81 -5.22 14.92 16.33
CA ASP A 81 -6.16 15.85 16.96
C ASP A 81 -7.61 15.33 16.90
N SER A 82 -8.04 14.80 15.76
CA SER A 82 -9.37 14.18 15.63
C SER A 82 -9.55 12.93 16.50
N LEU A 83 -8.53 12.09 16.63
CA LEU A 83 -8.54 10.96 17.56
C LEU A 83 -8.75 11.43 19.01
N LEU A 84 -8.00 12.45 19.47
CA LEU A 84 -8.16 12.96 20.84
C LEU A 84 -9.55 13.54 21.08
N ARG A 85 -10.16 14.19 20.07
CA ARG A 85 -11.56 14.66 20.15
C ARG A 85 -12.55 13.51 20.24
N VAL A 86 -12.36 12.45 19.47
CA VAL A 86 -13.20 11.24 19.56
C VAL A 86 -13.11 10.63 20.97
N ILE A 87 -11.91 10.54 21.54
CA ILE A 87 -11.72 10.07 22.93
C ILE A 87 -12.41 11.01 23.92
N ALA A 88 -12.26 12.33 23.76
CA ALA A 88 -12.88 13.34 24.61
C ALA A 88 -14.41 13.22 24.63
N ASP A 89 -15.02 13.09 23.46
CA ASP A 89 -16.48 12.89 23.34
C ASP A 89 -16.94 11.60 24.03
N ARG A 90 -16.17 10.51 23.89
CA ARG A 90 -16.49 9.23 24.57
C ARG A 90 -16.37 9.32 26.08
N ILE A 91 -15.41 10.09 26.60
CA ILE A 91 -15.30 10.39 28.03
C ILE A 91 -16.54 11.15 28.50
N ASP A 92 -16.97 12.15 27.74
CA ASP A 92 -18.14 12.97 28.06
C ASP A 92 -19.45 12.15 28.02
N ASP A 93 -19.58 11.23 27.08
CA ASP A 93 -20.74 10.33 26.94
C ASP A 93 -20.74 9.17 27.95
N SER A 94 -19.61 8.89 28.60
CA SER A 94 -19.50 7.78 29.55
C SER A 94 -20.13 8.08 30.92
N ASN A 95 -20.10 7.10 31.83
CA ASN A 95 -20.52 7.30 33.22
C ASN A 95 -19.40 7.79 34.15
N ILE A 96 -18.22 8.16 33.62
CA ILE A 96 -17.11 8.65 34.45
C ILE A 96 -17.49 9.96 35.16
N PRO A 97 -17.12 10.15 36.44
CA PRO A 97 -17.33 11.41 37.17
C PRO A 97 -16.59 12.60 36.53
N LEU A 98 -16.96 13.83 36.93
CA LEU A 98 -16.22 15.04 36.58
C LEU A 98 -14.79 14.98 37.15
N ALA A 99 -13.83 15.44 36.35
CA ALA A 99 -12.44 15.56 36.76
C ALA A 99 -12.33 16.51 37.96
N ASN A 100 -11.69 16.04 39.03
CA ASN A 100 -11.53 16.78 40.29
C ASN A 100 -10.11 16.62 40.89
N GLY A 101 -9.17 16.09 40.10
CA GLY A 101 -7.80 15.82 40.54
C GLY A 101 -7.60 14.49 41.29
N THR A 102 -8.65 13.73 41.54
CA THR A 102 -8.56 12.37 42.12
C THR A 102 -8.68 11.31 41.04
N VAL A 103 -7.98 10.19 41.24
CA VAL A 103 -8.01 9.03 40.35
C VAL A 103 -8.26 7.80 41.22
N ASP A 104 -9.32 7.05 40.91
CA ASP A 104 -9.62 5.76 41.52
C ASP A 104 -9.72 4.67 40.44
N ASP A 105 -9.94 3.42 40.86
CA ASP A 105 -10.03 2.27 39.95
C ASP A 105 -11.13 2.43 38.88
N LEU A 106 -12.24 3.10 39.21
CA LEU A 106 -13.33 3.35 38.27
C LEU A 106 -12.86 4.26 37.13
N HIS A 107 -12.07 5.29 37.44
CA HIS A 107 -11.49 6.18 36.43
C HIS A 107 -10.58 5.39 35.50
N SER A 108 -9.67 4.59 36.05
CA SER A 108 -8.74 3.78 35.25
C SER A 108 -9.47 2.78 34.36
N ILE A 109 -10.49 2.06 34.88
CA ILE A 109 -11.25 1.08 34.09
C ILE A 109 -11.99 1.73 32.92
N ILE A 110 -12.72 2.83 33.16
CA ILE A 110 -13.50 3.48 32.10
C ILE A 110 -12.58 4.11 31.06
N ILE A 111 -11.51 4.79 31.48
CA ILE A 111 -10.55 5.39 30.55
C ILE A 111 -9.81 4.31 29.75
N ASP A 112 -9.42 3.20 30.38
CA ASP A 112 -8.80 2.08 29.68
C ASP A 112 -9.74 1.52 28.61
N GLU A 113 -11.01 1.27 28.93
CA GLU A 113 -11.99 0.79 27.95
C GLU A 113 -12.13 1.75 26.74
N ILE A 114 -12.15 3.07 27.01
CA ILE A 114 -12.26 4.08 25.95
C ILE A 114 -10.98 4.14 25.10
N VAL A 115 -9.80 4.19 25.71
CA VAL A 115 -8.53 4.33 25.00
C VAL A 115 -8.19 3.05 24.23
N ASP A 116 -8.42 1.88 24.81
CA ASP A 116 -8.10 0.57 24.22
C ASP A 116 -8.98 0.26 23.01
N THR A 117 -10.13 0.92 22.89
CA THR A 117 -10.98 0.86 21.68
C THR A 117 -10.28 1.45 20.45
N TYR A 118 -9.32 2.37 20.62
CA TYR A 118 -8.70 3.10 19.51
C TYR A 118 -7.18 2.98 19.43
N VAL A 119 -6.54 2.47 20.48
CA VAL A 119 -5.09 2.40 20.60
C VAL A 119 -4.67 0.97 20.92
N ARG A 120 -4.14 0.28 19.88
CA ARG A 120 -3.61 -1.08 20.00
C ARG A 120 -2.11 -1.15 19.77
N ASP A 121 -1.47 -2.00 20.55
CA ASP A 121 -0.03 -2.28 20.45
C ASP A 121 0.27 -3.44 19.50
N HIS A 122 -0.66 -4.38 19.34
CA HIS A 122 -0.52 -5.54 18.46
C HIS A 122 -1.87 -5.95 17.87
N ILE A 123 -1.82 -6.68 16.76
CA ILE A 123 -2.97 -7.36 16.17
C ILE A 123 -3.02 -8.78 16.74
N GLU A 124 -4.14 -9.18 17.34
CA GLU A 124 -4.27 -10.44 18.07
C GLU A 124 -4.40 -11.66 17.15
N ILE A 125 -5.07 -11.51 16.01
CA ILE A 125 -5.32 -12.62 15.08
C ILE A 125 -4.10 -12.92 14.22
N GLY A 126 -3.82 -14.22 14.02
CA GLY A 126 -2.77 -14.72 13.12
C GLY A 126 -3.19 -14.69 11.64
N PHE A 127 -2.22 -14.55 10.73
CA PHE A 127 -2.50 -14.49 9.30
C PHE A 127 -2.97 -15.86 8.76
N LEU A 128 -2.35 -16.95 9.21
CA LEU A 128 -2.79 -18.32 8.89
C LEU A 128 -4.22 -18.59 9.36
N GLU A 129 -4.55 -18.18 10.58
CA GLU A 129 -5.90 -18.33 11.14
C GLU A 129 -6.93 -17.58 10.30
N THR A 130 -6.60 -16.33 9.91
CA THR A 130 -7.42 -15.49 9.05
C THR A 130 -7.69 -16.16 7.70
N LEU A 131 -6.64 -16.66 7.04
CA LEU A 131 -6.77 -17.38 5.77
C LEU A 131 -7.63 -18.63 5.93
N SER A 132 -7.34 -19.52 6.87
CA SER A 132 -8.13 -20.75 7.06
C SER A 132 -9.61 -20.46 7.35
N THR A 133 -9.89 -19.41 8.12
CA THR A 133 -11.26 -19.05 8.50
C THR A 133 -12.06 -18.45 7.35
N ILE A 134 -11.44 -17.65 6.48
CA ILE A 134 -12.13 -16.90 5.43
C ILE A 134 -12.01 -17.61 4.07
N TRP A 135 -10.81 -18.08 3.71
CA TRP A 135 -10.51 -18.63 2.38
C TRP A 135 -11.01 -20.06 2.18
N ASP A 136 -10.89 -20.94 3.18
CA ASP A 136 -11.28 -22.35 3.02
C ASP A 136 -12.77 -22.52 2.67
N PRO A 137 -13.71 -21.77 3.28
CA PRO A 137 -15.12 -21.77 2.87
C PRO A 137 -15.30 -21.31 1.42
N ILE A 138 -14.60 -20.24 1.00
CA ILE A 138 -14.66 -19.72 -0.38
C ILE A 138 -14.23 -20.80 -1.36
N VAL A 139 -13.07 -21.42 -1.16
CA VAL A 139 -12.55 -22.45 -2.07
C VAL A 139 -13.46 -23.68 -2.10
N THR A 140 -14.03 -24.05 -0.95
CA THR A 140 -14.98 -25.17 -0.87
C THR A 140 -16.20 -24.90 -1.74
N MET A 141 -16.77 -23.69 -1.68
CA MET A 141 -17.88 -23.28 -2.53
C MET A 141 -17.48 -23.21 -4.01
N MET A 142 -16.30 -22.65 -4.32
CA MET A 142 -15.80 -22.57 -5.69
C MET A 142 -15.64 -23.95 -6.34
N LYS A 143 -15.22 -24.98 -5.59
CA LYS A 143 -15.11 -26.36 -6.09
C LYS A 143 -16.47 -27.01 -6.38
N GLN A 144 -17.54 -26.55 -5.75
CA GLN A 144 -18.90 -27.08 -5.96
C GLN A 144 -19.59 -26.46 -7.19
N SER A 145 -19.17 -25.26 -7.60
CA SER A 145 -19.69 -24.56 -8.78
C SER A 145 -18.89 -24.92 -10.04
N SER A 146 -19.57 -25.33 -11.11
CA SER A 146 -18.91 -25.77 -12.36
C SER A 146 -18.06 -24.67 -13.01
N ASN A 147 -18.53 -23.42 -13.02
CA ASN A 147 -17.75 -22.31 -13.59
C ASN A 147 -16.52 -21.98 -12.72
N MET A 148 -16.70 -21.91 -11.40
CA MET A 148 -15.60 -21.58 -10.48
C MET A 148 -14.56 -22.70 -10.38
N SER A 149 -14.98 -23.96 -10.48
CA SER A 149 -14.06 -25.10 -10.53
C SER A 149 -13.21 -25.08 -11.80
N ARG A 150 -13.71 -24.55 -12.93
CA ARG A 150 -12.90 -24.34 -14.13
C ARG A 150 -11.84 -23.27 -13.88
N ILE A 151 -12.20 -22.16 -13.25
CA ILE A 151 -11.25 -21.10 -12.86
C ILE A 151 -10.11 -21.66 -12.01
N ILE A 152 -10.44 -22.50 -11.01
CA ILE A 152 -9.43 -23.19 -10.20
C ILE A 152 -8.52 -24.06 -11.08
N GLY A 153 -9.11 -24.87 -11.97
CA GLY A 153 -8.35 -25.74 -12.85
C GLY A 153 -7.40 -24.98 -13.79
N ASP A 154 -7.86 -23.85 -14.34
CA ASP A 154 -7.07 -22.97 -15.21
C ASP A 154 -5.85 -22.43 -14.45
N VAL A 155 -6.05 -21.96 -13.22
CA VAL A 155 -4.95 -21.44 -12.39
C VAL A 155 -4.01 -22.55 -11.92
N GLU A 156 -4.50 -23.69 -11.43
CA GLU A 156 -3.63 -24.80 -11.02
C GLU A 156 -2.80 -25.35 -12.20
N SER A 157 -3.38 -25.34 -13.41
CA SER A 157 -2.65 -25.64 -14.64
C SER A 157 -1.53 -24.62 -14.91
N LEU A 158 -1.80 -23.33 -14.71
CA LEU A 158 -0.79 -22.27 -14.78
C LEU A 158 0.33 -22.52 -13.75
N LEU A 159 -0.01 -22.74 -12.48
CA LEU A 159 0.95 -23.01 -11.40
C LEU A 159 1.84 -24.23 -11.69
N GLY A 160 1.30 -25.23 -12.41
CA GLY A 160 2.02 -26.43 -12.83
C GLY A 160 2.91 -26.27 -14.06
N ARG A 161 2.86 -25.13 -14.78
CA ARG A 161 3.72 -24.90 -15.96
C ARG A 161 5.19 -24.83 -15.53
N VAL A 162 6.05 -25.57 -16.22
CA VAL A 162 7.50 -25.62 -15.98
C VAL A 162 8.22 -24.78 -17.03
N GLU A 163 9.30 -24.10 -16.64
CA GLU A 163 10.21 -23.44 -17.59
C GLU A 163 10.76 -24.43 -18.63
N THR A 164 10.73 -24.03 -19.90
CA THR A 164 11.33 -24.81 -20.98
C THR A 164 12.74 -24.29 -21.27
N SER A 165 13.73 -25.18 -21.27
CA SER A 165 15.13 -24.83 -21.55
C SER A 165 15.38 -24.49 -23.03
N GLU A 166 14.48 -24.86 -23.93
CA GLU A 166 14.66 -24.74 -25.38
C GLU A 166 14.88 -23.29 -25.81
N TYR A 167 14.06 -22.36 -25.29
CA TYR A 167 14.13 -20.96 -25.69
C TYR A 167 15.44 -20.30 -25.25
N TRP A 168 15.85 -20.55 -23.99
CA TRP A 168 17.13 -20.09 -23.47
C TRP A 168 18.33 -20.69 -24.21
N ASN A 169 18.32 -22.01 -24.45
CA ASN A 169 19.43 -22.68 -25.12
C ASN A 169 19.64 -22.17 -26.55
N ASN A 170 18.54 -21.93 -27.28
CA ASN A 170 18.60 -21.34 -28.62
C ASN A 170 19.16 -19.93 -28.56
N TYR A 171 18.63 -19.07 -27.67
CA TYR A 171 19.12 -17.70 -27.48
C TYR A 171 20.61 -17.66 -27.12
N LYS A 172 21.03 -18.45 -26.11
CA LYS A 172 22.41 -18.52 -25.64
C LYS A 172 23.37 -18.94 -26.76
N SER A 173 22.97 -19.87 -27.62
CA SER A 173 23.82 -20.37 -28.71
C SER A 173 24.18 -19.32 -29.77
N GLU A 174 23.41 -18.24 -29.86
CA GLU A 174 23.61 -17.15 -30.83
C GLU A 174 24.49 -16.01 -30.27
N VAL A 175 24.81 -16.05 -28.98
CA VAL A 175 25.50 -14.97 -28.28
C VAL A 175 26.89 -15.44 -27.84
N THR A 176 27.93 -14.68 -28.21
CA THR A 176 29.31 -14.91 -27.78
C THR A 176 29.99 -13.58 -27.46
N GLY A 177 30.97 -13.59 -26.57
CA GLY A 177 31.70 -12.37 -26.18
C GLY A 177 32.63 -12.58 -24.99
N THR A 178 33.19 -11.48 -24.50
CA THR A 178 34.05 -11.38 -23.31
C THR A 178 33.25 -10.88 -22.10
N LEU A 179 33.86 -10.89 -20.90
CA LEU A 179 33.22 -10.31 -19.71
C LEU A 179 33.00 -8.80 -19.86
N GLU A 180 33.91 -8.10 -20.54
CA GLU A 180 33.78 -6.68 -20.88
C GLU A 180 32.58 -6.44 -21.81
N ASP A 181 32.37 -7.30 -22.81
CA ASP A 181 31.18 -7.23 -23.67
C ASP A 181 29.90 -7.44 -22.85
N ALA A 182 29.91 -8.45 -21.97
CA ALA A 182 28.78 -8.73 -21.07
C ALA A 182 28.47 -7.53 -20.16
N LEU A 183 29.48 -6.91 -19.57
CA LEU A 183 29.33 -5.70 -18.78
C LEU A 183 28.75 -4.55 -19.62
N GLY A 184 29.25 -4.34 -20.83
CA GLY A 184 28.74 -3.33 -21.76
C GLY A 184 27.26 -3.51 -22.09
N TYR A 185 26.79 -4.75 -22.25
CA TYR A 185 25.36 -5.06 -22.42
C TYR A 185 24.56 -4.78 -21.15
N ALA A 186 25.05 -5.19 -19.97
CA ALA A 186 24.38 -4.95 -18.70
C ALA A 186 24.22 -3.45 -18.39
N LEU A 187 25.24 -2.64 -18.69
CA LEU A 187 25.18 -1.17 -18.50
C LEU A 187 24.08 -0.51 -19.36
N ARG A 188 23.69 -1.13 -20.49
CA ARG A 188 22.57 -0.70 -21.34
C ARG A 188 21.22 -1.34 -20.96
N GLY A 189 21.19 -2.23 -19.96
CA GLY A 189 19.99 -2.97 -19.55
C GLY A 189 19.71 -4.25 -20.35
N GLU A 190 20.62 -4.69 -21.24
CA GLU A 190 20.52 -5.95 -21.99
C GLU A 190 21.01 -7.13 -21.12
N PHE A 191 20.29 -7.40 -20.02
CA PHE A 191 20.75 -8.38 -19.02
C PHE A 191 20.73 -9.83 -19.52
N ASP A 192 19.80 -10.20 -20.41
CA ASP A 192 19.72 -11.52 -21.04
C ASP A 192 20.98 -11.84 -21.85
N ARG A 193 21.40 -10.89 -22.67
CA ARG A 193 22.64 -10.99 -23.45
C ARG A 193 23.88 -10.98 -22.57
N ALA A 194 23.91 -10.11 -21.56
CA ALA A 194 25.00 -10.07 -20.59
C ALA A 194 25.15 -11.40 -19.84
N CYS A 195 24.03 -12.00 -19.42
CA CYS A 195 23.99 -13.29 -18.77
C CYS A 195 24.51 -14.40 -19.68
N ALA A 196 23.99 -14.48 -20.91
CA ALA A 196 24.39 -15.51 -21.88
C ALA A 196 25.91 -15.50 -22.13
N ILE A 197 26.51 -14.33 -22.34
CA ILE A 197 27.96 -14.18 -22.50
C ILE A 197 28.70 -14.59 -21.23
N ALA A 198 28.31 -14.02 -20.07
CA ALA A 198 29.02 -14.24 -18.82
C ALA A 198 28.98 -15.69 -18.34
N MET A 199 27.96 -16.46 -18.71
CA MET A 199 27.88 -17.89 -18.38
C MET A 199 28.95 -18.75 -19.07
N ASP A 200 29.46 -18.31 -20.23
CA ASP A 200 30.48 -19.04 -20.99
C ASP A 200 31.92 -18.56 -20.69
N VAL A 201 32.05 -17.54 -19.84
CA VAL A 201 33.36 -17.02 -19.40
C VAL A 201 33.79 -17.73 -18.11
N GLU A 202 35.01 -18.28 -18.11
CA GLU A 202 35.57 -18.92 -16.92
C GLU A 202 35.94 -17.89 -15.83
N GLY A 203 35.70 -18.24 -14.57
CA GLY A 203 36.17 -17.50 -13.40
C GLY A 203 35.06 -17.14 -12.41
N PRO A 204 35.41 -16.88 -11.14
CA PRO A 204 34.43 -16.60 -10.09
C PRO A 204 33.67 -15.29 -10.32
N LEU A 205 34.32 -14.26 -10.86
CA LEU A 205 33.68 -12.98 -11.18
C LEU A 205 32.56 -13.17 -12.22
N ALA A 206 32.85 -13.83 -13.34
CA ALA A 206 31.88 -14.11 -14.39
C ALA A 206 30.73 -15.00 -13.89
N GLY A 207 31.02 -16.01 -13.06
CA GLY A 207 30.00 -16.85 -12.45
C GLY A 207 29.06 -16.09 -11.50
N VAL A 208 29.59 -15.18 -10.66
CA VAL A 208 28.78 -14.36 -9.77
C VAL A 208 27.98 -13.30 -10.55
N PHE A 209 28.60 -12.68 -11.55
CA PHE A 209 27.96 -11.70 -12.42
C PHE A 209 26.82 -12.32 -13.24
N SER A 210 27.03 -13.47 -13.89
CA SER A 210 25.99 -14.19 -14.64
C SER A 210 24.81 -14.61 -13.76
N ILE A 211 25.05 -15.03 -12.51
CA ILE A 211 23.97 -15.31 -11.55
C ILE A 211 23.10 -14.07 -11.31
N LYS A 212 23.72 -12.91 -11.11
CA LYS A 212 22.97 -11.67 -10.88
C LYS A 212 22.22 -11.22 -12.12
N MET A 213 22.83 -11.30 -13.30
CA MET A 213 22.13 -11.00 -14.56
C MET A 213 20.93 -11.96 -14.73
N GLY A 214 21.13 -13.25 -14.48
CA GLY A 214 20.07 -14.27 -14.40
C GLY A 214 18.90 -13.84 -13.52
N GLU A 215 19.19 -13.39 -12.31
CA GLU A 215 18.19 -12.90 -11.36
C GLU A 215 17.42 -11.66 -11.87
N LEU A 216 18.12 -10.68 -12.46
CA LEU A 216 17.47 -9.50 -13.03
C LEU A 216 16.54 -9.87 -14.19
N ILE A 217 16.93 -10.83 -15.03
CA ILE A 217 16.10 -11.29 -16.15
C ILE A 217 14.84 -11.99 -15.67
N HIS A 218 14.91 -12.80 -14.61
CA HIS A 218 13.70 -13.40 -14.00
C HIS A 218 12.74 -12.34 -13.43
N ASN A 219 13.24 -11.14 -13.13
CA ASN A 219 12.47 -9.99 -12.66
C ASN A 219 12.11 -9.00 -13.78
N MET A 220 12.24 -9.39 -15.05
CA MET A 220 11.84 -8.58 -16.20
C MET A 220 10.90 -9.35 -17.11
N THR A 221 9.90 -8.63 -17.66
CA THR A 221 9.03 -9.20 -18.69
C THR A 221 9.77 -9.34 -20.00
N LYS A 222 9.34 -10.27 -20.86
CA LYS A 222 9.80 -10.47 -22.26
C LYS A 222 11.29 -10.80 -22.44
N ALA A 223 12.13 -10.62 -21.43
CA ALA A 223 13.52 -11.03 -21.44
C ALA A 223 13.66 -12.56 -21.36
N VAL A 224 14.72 -13.13 -21.91
CA VAL A 224 14.88 -14.59 -22.05
C VAL A 224 15.73 -15.12 -20.88
N PRO A 225 15.15 -15.79 -19.86
CA PRO A 225 15.91 -16.14 -18.66
C PRO A 225 16.65 -17.47 -18.83
N PRO A 226 17.80 -17.62 -18.16
CA PRO A 226 18.39 -18.93 -17.93
C PRO A 226 17.47 -19.82 -17.10
N THR A 227 17.66 -21.13 -17.16
CA THR A 227 16.90 -22.03 -16.28
C THR A 227 17.42 -21.93 -14.86
N GLN A 228 16.53 -22.08 -13.87
CA GLN A 228 16.93 -22.16 -12.47
C GLN A 228 17.96 -23.27 -12.20
N THR A 229 17.89 -24.37 -12.96
CA THR A 229 18.85 -25.49 -12.87
C THR A 229 20.26 -25.07 -13.26
N GLU A 230 20.42 -24.32 -14.35
CA GLU A 230 21.73 -23.81 -14.77
C GLU A 230 22.31 -22.83 -13.75
N LEU A 231 21.48 -21.92 -13.23
CA LEU A 231 21.90 -21.01 -12.15
C LEU A 231 22.37 -21.77 -10.90
N LYS A 232 21.68 -22.86 -10.52
CA LYS A 232 22.13 -23.74 -9.43
C LYS A 232 23.47 -24.39 -9.71
N GLN A 233 23.72 -24.83 -10.95
CA GLN A 233 24.99 -25.44 -11.34
C GLN A 233 26.16 -24.44 -11.26
N ILE A 234 25.96 -23.22 -11.77
CA ILE A 234 26.96 -22.15 -11.68
C ILE A 234 27.26 -21.85 -10.21
N ALA A 235 26.22 -21.66 -9.38
CA ALA A 235 26.37 -21.36 -7.96
C ALA A 235 27.07 -22.49 -7.17
N ALA A 236 26.84 -23.74 -7.55
CA ALA A 236 27.52 -24.89 -6.95
C ALA A 236 29.02 -24.89 -7.27
N ASN A 237 29.40 -24.52 -8.50
CA ASN A 237 30.77 -24.52 -8.99
C ASN A 237 31.62 -23.32 -8.51
N LEU A 238 31.00 -22.30 -7.90
CA LEU A 238 31.73 -21.13 -7.38
C LEU A 238 32.72 -21.50 -6.24
N PRO A 239 33.96 -20.98 -6.27
CA PRO A 239 34.94 -21.16 -5.20
C PRO A 239 34.42 -20.64 -3.85
N ARG A 240 34.61 -21.42 -2.78
CA ARG A 240 34.10 -21.06 -1.43
C ARG A 240 34.80 -19.85 -0.81
N ASP A 241 36.03 -19.60 -1.23
CA ASP A 241 36.91 -18.52 -0.77
C ASP A 241 36.69 -17.20 -1.52
N TYR A 242 35.97 -17.20 -2.64
CA TYR A 242 35.67 -15.96 -3.35
C TYR A 242 34.68 -15.08 -2.54
N PRO A 243 34.95 -13.78 -2.34
CA PRO A 243 34.24 -12.94 -1.37
C PRO A 243 32.72 -12.85 -1.53
N PHE A 244 32.20 -13.04 -2.75
CA PHE A 244 30.78 -12.87 -3.09
C PHE A 244 30.04 -14.20 -3.36
N THR A 245 30.69 -15.35 -3.18
CA THR A 245 30.07 -16.66 -3.42
C THR A 245 28.85 -16.91 -2.54
N ASP A 246 28.88 -16.49 -1.28
CA ASP A 246 27.74 -16.67 -0.36
C ASP A 246 26.52 -15.86 -0.80
N LEU A 247 26.74 -14.61 -1.25
CA LEU A 247 25.68 -13.76 -1.80
C LEU A 247 25.09 -14.39 -3.08
N ALA A 248 25.92 -14.81 -4.03
CA ALA A 248 25.48 -15.44 -5.27
C ALA A 248 24.68 -16.74 -5.04
N ARG A 249 25.15 -17.62 -4.12
CA ARG A 249 24.41 -18.82 -3.73
C ARG A 249 23.08 -18.51 -3.07
N THR A 250 23.04 -17.44 -2.27
CA THR A 250 21.81 -17.01 -1.60
C THR A 250 20.81 -16.42 -2.59
N ILE A 251 21.28 -15.69 -3.61
CA ILE A 251 20.45 -15.20 -4.73
C ILE A 251 19.75 -16.37 -5.44
N VAL A 252 20.51 -17.40 -5.85
CA VAL A 252 19.93 -18.59 -6.51
C VAL A 252 18.98 -19.35 -5.57
N GLY A 253 19.35 -19.45 -4.29
CA GLY A 253 18.49 -20.04 -3.27
C GLY A 253 17.17 -19.30 -3.10
N LEU A 254 17.18 -17.97 -3.18
CA LEU A 254 15.97 -17.15 -3.09
C LEU A 254 15.06 -17.35 -4.31
N LEU A 255 15.63 -17.31 -5.52
CA LEU A 255 14.90 -17.57 -6.78
C LEU A 255 14.19 -18.93 -6.80
N THR A 256 14.82 -19.92 -6.18
CA THR A 256 14.34 -21.31 -6.19
C THR A 256 13.47 -21.67 -4.98
N GLY A 257 13.35 -20.75 -4.00
CA GLY A 257 12.62 -20.97 -2.76
C GLY A 257 13.38 -21.79 -1.70
N ASP A 258 14.65 -22.11 -1.94
CA ASP A 258 15.52 -22.86 -1.01
C ASP A 258 16.07 -21.99 0.14
N ARG A 259 16.01 -20.65 0.00
CA ARG A 259 16.49 -19.67 1.00
C ARG A 259 15.44 -18.63 1.33
N SER A 260 15.47 -18.15 2.56
CA SER A 260 14.55 -17.13 3.05
C SER A 260 15.01 -15.70 2.68
N PRO A 261 14.10 -14.71 2.64
CA PRO A 261 14.48 -13.30 2.53
C PRO A 261 15.41 -12.81 3.64
N ALA A 262 15.36 -13.42 4.84
CA ALA A 262 16.25 -13.11 5.95
C ALA A 262 17.69 -13.60 5.70
N ASP A 263 17.85 -14.79 5.12
CA ASP A 263 19.16 -15.29 4.69
C ASP A 263 19.79 -14.35 3.66
N TYR A 264 18.98 -13.89 2.69
CA TYR A 264 19.41 -12.92 1.69
C TYR A 264 19.83 -11.59 2.32
N ALA A 265 19.04 -11.03 3.23
CA ALA A 265 19.39 -9.77 3.91
C ALA A 265 20.74 -9.86 4.66
N ARG A 266 21.03 -11.00 5.29
CA ARG A 266 22.32 -11.25 5.93
C ARG A 266 23.47 -11.30 4.92
N ALA A 267 23.31 -12.09 3.86
CA ALA A 267 24.34 -12.23 2.81
C ALA A 267 24.61 -10.90 2.09
N PHE A 268 23.55 -10.12 1.82
CA PHE A 268 23.62 -8.78 1.21
C PHE A 268 24.45 -7.82 2.07
N ARG A 269 24.17 -7.78 3.39
CA ARG A 269 24.92 -6.97 4.35
C ARG A 269 26.39 -7.34 4.43
N GLU A 270 26.72 -8.63 4.40
CA GLU A 270 28.11 -9.08 4.37
C GLU A 270 28.80 -8.77 3.04
N GLY A 271 28.07 -8.82 1.92
CA GLY A 271 28.54 -8.37 0.62
C GLY A 271 28.93 -6.88 0.61
N ILE A 272 28.07 -6.02 1.18
CA ILE A 272 28.34 -4.58 1.32
C ILE A 272 29.68 -4.31 2.00
N LYS A 273 29.96 -5.02 3.10
CA LYS A 273 31.20 -4.84 3.88
C LYS A 273 32.47 -5.20 3.10
N ARG A 274 32.35 -6.06 2.09
CA ARG A 274 33.47 -6.57 1.29
C ARG A 274 33.67 -5.79 -0.01
N PHE A 275 32.64 -5.07 -0.47
CA PHE A 275 32.69 -4.33 -1.73
C PHE A 275 33.61 -3.11 -1.63
N GLN A 276 34.40 -2.89 -2.69
CA GLN A 276 35.28 -1.75 -2.84
C GLN A 276 34.77 -0.87 -3.99
N PHE A 277 34.88 0.44 -3.83
CA PHE A 277 34.42 1.40 -4.83
C PHE A 277 35.61 1.84 -5.67
N ILE A 278 35.94 1.02 -6.68
CA ILE A 278 37.01 1.26 -7.64
C ILE A 278 36.33 1.34 -9.02
N ASN A 279 36.72 2.30 -9.87
CA ASN A 279 36.16 2.40 -11.21
C ASN A 279 36.97 1.53 -12.20
N ASP A 280 36.72 0.22 -12.19
CA ASP A 280 37.26 -0.74 -13.14
C ASP A 280 36.21 -1.80 -13.52
N THR A 281 36.49 -2.62 -14.55
CA THR A 281 35.57 -3.67 -15.02
C THR A 281 35.13 -4.63 -13.92
N GLU A 282 36.04 -5.00 -13.00
CA GLU A 282 35.73 -5.96 -11.93
C GLU A 282 34.70 -5.39 -10.95
N HIS A 283 34.93 -4.19 -10.46
CA HIS A 283 34.07 -3.55 -9.47
C HIS A 283 32.77 -3.04 -10.08
N LEU A 284 32.76 -2.66 -11.37
CA LEU A 284 31.53 -2.41 -12.11
C LEU A 284 30.73 -3.71 -12.35
N ALA A 285 31.36 -4.86 -12.57
CA ALA A 285 30.63 -6.13 -12.63
C ALA A 285 30.10 -6.54 -11.25
N LEU A 286 30.90 -6.40 -10.19
CA LEU A 286 30.48 -6.69 -8.82
C LEU A 286 29.42 -5.74 -8.28
N GLY A 287 29.41 -4.48 -8.70
CA GLY A 287 28.43 -3.48 -8.28
C GLY A 287 26.99 -3.88 -8.64
N PHE A 288 26.80 -4.61 -9.76
CA PHE A 288 25.49 -5.12 -10.17
C PHE A 288 24.88 -6.08 -9.14
N LEU A 289 25.68 -6.76 -8.30
CA LEU A 289 25.16 -7.62 -7.22
C LEU A 289 24.24 -6.88 -6.26
N PHE A 290 24.38 -5.55 -6.18
CA PHE A 290 23.61 -4.68 -5.32
C PHE A 290 22.47 -3.95 -6.05
N LEU A 291 22.22 -4.26 -7.32
CA LEU A 291 21.06 -3.76 -8.06
C LEU A 291 19.79 -4.49 -7.60
N ASP A 292 19.28 -4.11 -6.44
CA ASP A 292 18.15 -4.73 -5.74
C ASP A 292 17.44 -3.68 -4.89
N ALA A 293 16.15 -3.85 -4.63
CA ALA A 293 15.39 -2.94 -3.76
C ALA A 293 15.98 -2.81 -2.35
N LYS A 294 16.72 -3.80 -1.84
CA LYS A 294 17.41 -3.73 -0.54
C LYS A 294 18.53 -2.71 -0.47
N VAL A 295 19.03 -2.20 -1.60
CA VAL A 295 20.15 -1.26 -1.58
C VAL A 295 19.79 0.03 -0.84
N VAL A 296 18.51 0.45 -0.88
CA VAL A 296 18.05 1.69 -0.24
C VAL A 296 17.92 1.58 1.28
N ASP A 297 17.90 0.36 1.83
CA ASP A 297 18.01 0.13 3.27
C ASP A 297 19.39 0.58 3.81
N TYR A 298 20.36 0.87 2.92
CA TYR A 298 21.71 1.34 3.21
C TYR A 298 22.02 2.64 2.45
N PRO A 299 21.48 3.81 2.87
CA PRO A 299 21.52 5.05 2.09
C PRO A 299 22.93 5.50 1.67
N ASP A 300 23.91 5.43 2.58
CA ASP A 300 25.30 5.81 2.28
C ASP A 300 25.94 4.89 1.23
N PHE A 301 25.60 3.60 1.25
CA PHE A 301 26.09 2.63 0.27
C PHE A 301 25.40 2.84 -1.08
N SER A 302 24.08 3.04 -1.07
CA SER A 302 23.27 3.32 -2.25
C SER A 302 23.79 4.55 -3.01
N ALA A 303 24.03 5.67 -2.31
CA ALA A 303 24.57 6.89 -2.91
C ALA A 303 25.93 6.66 -3.59
N ARG A 304 26.82 5.89 -2.95
CA ARG A 304 28.14 5.56 -3.52
C ARG A 304 28.06 4.63 -4.73
N ILE A 305 27.06 3.73 -4.78
CA ILE A 305 26.82 2.91 -5.98
C ILE A 305 26.35 3.80 -7.13
N VAL A 306 25.42 4.74 -6.87
CA VAL A 306 25.00 5.71 -7.89
C VAL A 306 26.19 6.52 -8.41
N ASP A 307 27.06 7.01 -7.52
CA ASP A 307 28.28 7.73 -7.92
C ASP A 307 29.23 6.87 -8.77
N LEU A 308 29.34 5.57 -8.49
CA LEU A 308 30.15 4.62 -9.27
C LEU A 308 29.63 4.45 -10.70
N TYR A 309 28.31 4.47 -10.92
CA TYR A 309 27.70 4.25 -12.24
C TYR A 309 27.28 5.53 -12.97
N LYS A 310 27.47 6.70 -12.38
CA LYS A 310 26.92 7.97 -12.88
C LYS A 310 27.29 8.30 -14.33
N GLU A 311 28.51 7.95 -14.74
CA GLU A 311 29.01 8.15 -16.11
C GLU A 311 28.95 6.87 -16.96
N GLU A 312 28.61 5.74 -16.34
CA GLU A 312 28.69 4.40 -16.94
C GLU A 312 27.31 3.83 -17.35
N SER A 313 26.25 4.08 -16.55
CA SER A 313 24.91 3.55 -16.81
C SER A 313 23.79 4.39 -16.20
N GLU A 314 22.99 5.00 -17.08
CA GLU A 314 21.73 5.66 -16.69
C GLU A 314 20.69 4.65 -16.20
N VAL A 315 20.73 3.39 -16.66
CA VAL A 315 19.82 2.31 -16.23
C VAL A 315 20.01 2.01 -14.74
N VAL A 316 21.25 1.76 -14.32
CA VAL A 316 21.59 1.46 -12.92
C VAL A 316 21.22 2.65 -12.03
N CYS A 317 21.62 3.85 -12.42
CA CYS A 317 21.32 5.06 -11.66
C CYS A 317 19.81 5.30 -11.53
N SER A 318 19.06 5.19 -12.64
CA SER A 318 17.61 5.36 -12.64
C SER A 318 16.90 4.31 -11.79
N PHE A 319 17.36 3.05 -11.80
CA PHE A 319 16.77 2.00 -10.97
C PHE A 319 16.92 2.29 -9.48
N ILE A 320 18.14 2.61 -9.03
CA ILE A 320 18.40 2.89 -7.61
C ILE A 320 17.66 4.14 -7.16
N ASN A 321 17.74 5.22 -7.93
CA ASN A 321 17.05 6.48 -7.63
C ASN A 321 15.53 6.28 -7.59
N ALA A 322 14.97 5.50 -8.53
CA ALA A 322 13.53 5.27 -8.56
C ALA A 322 13.03 4.56 -7.29
N ILE A 323 13.78 3.56 -6.80
CA ILE A 323 13.45 2.84 -5.56
C ILE A 323 13.60 3.74 -4.34
N ASP A 324 14.67 4.54 -4.26
CA ASP A 324 14.91 5.46 -3.14
C ASP A 324 13.83 6.55 -3.04
N GLU A 325 13.49 7.16 -4.18
CA GLU A 325 12.39 8.14 -4.26
C GLU A 325 11.05 7.52 -3.88
N ARG A 326 10.78 6.28 -4.32
CA ARG A 326 9.56 5.58 -3.97
C ARG A 326 9.49 5.28 -2.48
N SER A 327 10.55 4.79 -1.85
CA SER A 327 10.62 4.58 -0.40
C SER A 327 10.32 5.87 0.38
N LYS A 328 10.90 7.00 -0.02
CA LYS A 328 10.63 8.31 0.58
C LYS A 328 9.18 8.78 0.40
N LEU A 329 8.54 8.42 -0.72
CA LEU A 329 7.13 8.72 -0.95
C LEU A 329 6.22 7.89 -0.04
N PHE A 330 6.49 6.59 0.12
CA PHE A 330 5.69 5.71 0.97
C PHE A 330 5.72 6.10 2.45
N GLU A 331 6.86 6.58 2.96
CA GLU A 331 6.95 7.11 4.32
C GLU A 331 5.99 8.28 4.58
N LYS A 332 5.61 9.00 3.52
CA LYS A 332 4.77 10.20 3.56
C LYS A 332 3.28 9.93 3.29
N LEU A 333 2.96 8.91 2.48
CA LEU A 333 1.67 8.67 1.81
C LEU A 333 0.44 8.68 2.75
N TYR A 334 0.61 8.30 4.02
CA TYR A 334 -0.49 8.16 5.00
C TYR A 334 -0.41 9.16 6.18
N SER A 335 0.41 10.21 6.06
CA SER A 335 0.63 11.16 7.14
C SER A 335 0.65 12.64 6.73
N ILE A 336 0.72 12.94 5.43
CA ILE A 336 0.64 14.30 4.92
C ILE A 336 -0.83 14.78 4.90
N THR A 337 -1.05 15.97 5.43
CA THR A 337 -2.36 16.64 5.41
C THR A 337 -2.30 18.01 4.71
N SER A 338 -1.18 18.34 4.06
CA SER A 338 -0.98 19.61 3.36
C SER A 338 -0.28 19.47 2.01
N TYR A 339 -0.61 20.36 1.08
CA TYR A 339 -0.02 20.39 -0.26
C TYR A 339 1.50 20.61 -0.24
N ASP A 340 1.99 21.40 0.71
CA ASP A 340 3.42 21.67 0.85
C ASP A 340 4.24 20.38 1.08
N GLY A 341 3.62 19.32 1.61
CA GLY A 341 4.26 18.01 1.76
C GLY A 341 4.60 17.30 0.45
N PHE A 342 3.94 17.65 -0.67
CA PHE A 342 4.14 17.07 -2.00
C PHE A 342 4.73 18.07 -3.01
N ARG A 343 4.83 19.35 -2.65
CA ARG A 343 5.14 20.44 -3.60
C ARG A 343 6.49 20.27 -4.30
N ASN A 344 7.51 19.81 -3.58
CA ASN A 344 8.85 19.66 -4.12
C ASN A 344 8.89 18.52 -5.15
N GLU A 345 8.34 17.36 -4.80
CA GLU A 345 8.27 16.17 -5.64
C GLU A 345 7.43 16.43 -6.90
N LEU A 346 6.23 17.03 -6.74
CA LEU A 346 5.38 17.40 -7.87
C LEU A 346 6.06 18.42 -8.79
N GLY A 347 6.78 19.40 -8.23
CA GLY A 347 7.51 20.40 -9.01
C GLY A 347 8.59 19.77 -9.89
N ILE A 348 9.34 18.82 -9.34
CA ILE A 348 10.38 18.07 -10.08
C ILE A 348 9.74 17.29 -11.22
N TYR A 349 8.74 16.46 -10.93
CA TYR A 349 8.13 15.61 -11.95
C TYR A 349 7.37 16.39 -13.03
N LYS A 350 6.61 17.43 -12.66
CA LYS A 350 5.93 18.29 -13.65
C LYS A 350 6.90 18.99 -14.60
N SER A 351 8.12 19.30 -14.16
CA SER A 351 9.15 19.88 -15.03
C SER A 351 9.77 18.87 -16.01
N GLN A 352 9.72 17.57 -15.69
CA GLN A 352 10.38 16.50 -16.44
C GLN A 352 9.41 15.64 -17.27
N ILE A 353 8.11 15.65 -16.94
CA ILE A 353 7.13 14.72 -17.49
C ILE A 353 7.04 14.75 -19.01
N SER A 354 7.09 15.93 -19.65
CA SER A 354 7.07 16.02 -21.12
C SER A 354 8.25 15.29 -21.77
N GLY A 355 9.42 15.31 -21.14
CA GLY A 355 10.59 14.56 -21.60
C GLY A 355 10.43 13.06 -21.41
N ILE A 356 9.90 12.63 -20.26
CA ILE A 356 9.61 11.21 -19.97
C ILE A 356 8.60 10.64 -20.99
N LEU A 357 7.51 11.37 -21.24
CA LEU A 357 6.48 10.95 -22.20
C LEU A 357 6.99 10.97 -23.65
N GLY A 358 7.83 11.95 -24.01
CA GLY A 358 8.51 12.00 -25.30
C GLY A 358 9.37 10.76 -25.55
N ASN A 359 10.15 10.35 -24.55
CA ASN A 359 10.96 9.13 -24.59
C ASN A 359 10.10 7.87 -24.77
N ILE A 360 8.96 7.79 -24.08
CA ILE A 360 8.03 6.65 -24.24
C ILE A 360 7.45 6.64 -25.67
N ASN A 361 7.06 7.79 -26.21
CA ASN A 361 6.52 7.86 -27.58
C ASN A 361 7.54 7.39 -28.63
N TRP A 362 8.83 7.71 -28.47
CA TRP A 362 9.87 7.20 -29.38
C TRP A 362 9.98 5.67 -29.33
N VAL A 363 9.74 5.10 -28.16
CA VAL A 363 9.78 3.66 -27.92
C VAL A 363 8.53 2.95 -28.46
N LEU A 364 7.38 3.63 -28.45
CA LEU A 364 6.11 3.09 -28.97
C LEU A 364 6.03 3.15 -30.50
N ASP A 365 6.78 4.05 -31.14
CA ASP A 365 6.89 4.13 -32.60
C ASP A 365 7.81 3.01 -33.13
N PRO A 366 7.31 2.07 -33.97
CA PRO A 366 8.11 0.96 -34.47
C PRO A 366 9.33 1.37 -35.31
N GLU A 367 9.25 2.48 -36.07
CA GLU A 367 10.36 2.94 -36.92
C GLU A 367 11.47 3.53 -36.04
N LEU A 368 11.11 4.40 -35.10
CA LEU A 368 12.06 5.00 -34.16
C LEU A 368 12.66 3.95 -33.22
N LEU A 369 11.85 3.00 -32.71
CA LEU A 369 12.35 1.92 -31.87
C LEU A 369 13.40 1.07 -32.59
N TRP A 370 13.22 0.82 -33.88
CA TRP A 370 14.20 0.08 -34.68
C TRP A 370 15.53 0.84 -34.80
N GLU A 371 15.48 2.15 -35.00
CA GLU A 371 16.68 3.00 -35.01
C GLU A 371 17.37 3.00 -33.64
N LEU A 372 16.61 3.22 -32.56
CA LEU A 372 17.13 3.21 -31.19
C LEU A 372 17.74 1.86 -30.80
N ARG A 373 17.20 0.74 -31.30
CA ARG A 373 17.77 -0.60 -31.08
C ARG A 373 19.14 -0.74 -31.75
N LYS A 374 19.36 -0.16 -32.92
CA LYS A 374 20.68 -0.16 -33.58
C LYS A 374 21.72 0.62 -32.80
N GLU A 375 21.29 1.70 -32.15
CA GLU A 375 22.15 2.54 -31.32
C GLU A 375 22.35 1.97 -29.90
N GLY A 376 21.69 0.85 -29.56
CA GLY A 376 21.71 0.28 -28.20
C GLY A 376 21.00 1.14 -27.17
N LYS A 377 20.14 2.07 -27.60
CA LYS A 377 19.43 3.03 -26.73
C LYS A 377 17.98 2.67 -26.45
N GLY A 378 17.38 1.80 -27.25
CA GLY A 378 15.97 1.42 -27.10
C GLY A 378 15.63 0.89 -25.70
N ILE A 379 16.42 -0.05 -25.17
CA ILE A 379 16.17 -0.64 -23.84
C ILE A 379 16.48 0.37 -22.73
N GLU A 380 17.61 1.07 -22.80
CA GLU A 380 18.01 2.11 -21.85
C GLU A 380 16.90 3.16 -21.68
N ILE A 381 16.42 3.75 -22.79
CA ILE A 381 15.36 4.76 -22.77
C ILE A 381 14.06 4.20 -22.19
N SER A 382 13.68 2.98 -22.57
CA SER A 382 12.43 2.37 -22.12
C SER A 382 12.41 2.07 -20.63
N VAL A 383 13.48 1.47 -20.13
CA VAL A 383 13.62 1.12 -18.71
C VAL A 383 13.66 2.39 -17.87
N THR A 384 14.47 3.37 -18.26
CA THR A 384 14.61 4.63 -17.50
C THR A 384 13.33 5.47 -17.52
N ALA A 385 12.67 5.58 -18.68
CA ALA A 385 11.41 6.33 -18.80
C ALA A 385 10.27 5.64 -18.04
N SER A 386 10.17 4.30 -18.08
CA SER A 386 9.15 3.57 -17.31
C SER A 386 9.37 3.68 -15.80
N LEU A 387 10.63 3.62 -15.33
CA LEU A 387 11.00 3.85 -13.91
C LEU A 387 10.66 5.27 -13.43
N LYS A 388 10.85 6.29 -14.27
CA LYS A 388 10.47 7.67 -13.94
C LYS A 388 8.95 7.88 -14.00
N LEU A 389 8.27 7.26 -14.97
CA LEU A 389 6.81 7.33 -15.10
C LEU A 389 6.09 6.69 -13.90
N GLN A 390 6.54 5.52 -13.42
CA GLN A 390 5.91 4.89 -12.25
C GLN A 390 5.95 5.79 -11.00
N ASN A 391 7.03 6.54 -10.79
CA ASN A 391 7.17 7.39 -9.63
C ASN A 391 6.28 8.61 -9.75
N TYR A 392 6.15 9.18 -10.96
CA TYR A 392 5.18 10.24 -11.18
C TYR A 392 3.74 9.78 -10.91
N ILE A 393 3.36 8.61 -11.43
CA ILE A 393 2.05 8.01 -11.16
C ILE A 393 1.86 7.81 -9.65
N ALA A 394 2.86 7.26 -8.96
CA ALA A 394 2.79 7.05 -7.51
C ALA A 394 2.59 8.36 -6.73
N VAL A 395 3.30 9.44 -7.10
CA VAL A 395 3.15 10.77 -6.47
C VAL A 395 1.75 11.33 -6.70
N LEU A 396 1.23 11.22 -7.92
CA LEU A 396 -0.13 11.68 -8.23
C LEU A 396 -1.19 10.88 -7.47
N THR A 397 -1.05 9.55 -7.41
CA THR A 397 -1.97 8.69 -6.63
C THR A 397 -1.91 9.05 -5.14
N ALA A 398 -0.72 9.21 -4.56
CA ALA A 398 -0.53 9.64 -3.17
C ALA A 398 -1.24 10.97 -2.86
N LEU A 399 -1.13 11.92 -3.80
CA LEU A 399 -1.80 13.21 -3.69
C LEU A 399 -3.33 13.07 -3.68
N THR A 400 -3.89 12.16 -4.49
CA THR A 400 -5.33 11.91 -4.54
C THR A 400 -5.89 11.24 -3.28
N GLU A 401 -5.11 10.37 -2.65
CA GLU A 401 -5.45 9.73 -1.37
C GLU A 401 -5.37 10.70 -0.18
N SER A 402 -4.57 11.75 -0.31
CA SER A 402 -4.45 12.79 0.73
C SER A 402 -5.68 13.71 0.81
N PRO A 403 -5.99 14.29 1.98
CA PRO A 403 -7.09 15.24 2.18
C PRO A 403 -6.69 16.65 1.74
N VAL A 404 -5.90 16.78 0.67
CA VAL A 404 -5.34 18.07 0.22
C VAL A 404 -6.14 18.62 -0.96
N LEU A 405 -6.59 17.75 -1.86
CA LEU A 405 -7.27 18.13 -3.08
C LEU A 405 -8.78 18.26 -2.85
N THR A 406 -9.38 19.29 -3.44
CA THR A 406 -10.83 19.33 -3.61
C THR A 406 -11.31 18.23 -4.56
N ILE A 407 -12.63 17.96 -4.60
CA ILE A 407 -13.21 16.92 -5.46
C ILE A 407 -12.85 17.15 -6.94
N SER A 408 -12.88 18.40 -7.40
CA SER A 408 -12.59 18.74 -8.80
C SER A 408 -11.12 18.53 -9.13
N GLU A 409 -10.20 19.01 -8.28
CA GLU A 409 -8.76 18.81 -8.47
C GLU A 409 -8.39 17.33 -8.41
N ARG A 410 -9.00 16.58 -7.48
CA ARG A 410 -8.82 15.13 -7.37
C ARG A 410 -9.24 14.43 -8.66
N LYS A 411 -10.39 14.80 -9.22
CA LYS A 411 -10.85 14.25 -10.50
C LYS A 411 -9.85 14.51 -11.63
N GLU A 412 -9.33 15.74 -11.75
CA GLU A 412 -8.35 16.09 -12.78
C GLU A 412 -7.06 15.26 -12.65
N VAL A 413 -6.53 15.11 -11.43
CA VAL A 413 -5.34 14.30 -11.17
C VAL A 413 -5.58 12.82 -11.46
N LEU A 414 -6.75 12.28 -11.09
CA LEU A 414 -7.10 10.89 -11.42
C LEU A 414 -7.23 10.68 -12.93
N GLU A 415 -7.80 11.63 -13.67
CA GLU A 415 -7.87 11.57 -15.13
C GLU A 415 -6.48 11.58 -15.76
N GLU A 416 -5.55 12.38 -15.21
CA GLU A 416 -4.14 12.37 -15.62
C GLU A 416 -3.50 11.00 -15.37
N VAL A 417 -3.65 10.42 -14.18
CA VAL A 417 -3.10 9.08 -13.86
C VAL A 417 -3.64 8.01 -14.81
N LEU A 418 -4.95 8.00 -15.06
CA LEU A 418 -5.58 7.04 -15.95
C LEU A 418 -5.17 7.23 -17.43
N MET A 419 -4.96 8.47 -17.85
CA MET A 419 -4.43 8.80 -19.19
C MET A 419 -2.97 8.32 -19.33
N LEU A 420 -2.12 8.54 -18.33
CA LEU A 420 -0.72 8.07 -18.34
C LEU A 420 -0.64 6.55 -18.55
N TYR A 421 -1.57 5.80 -17.96
CA TYR A 421 -1.68 4.37 -18.24
C TYR A 421 -2.15 4.08 -19.66
N GLN A 422 -3.31 4.61 -20.06
CA GLN A 422 -3.95 4.25 -21.33
C GLN A 422 -3.11 4.66 -22.55
N ASP A 423 -2.55 5.87 -22.53
CA ASP A 423 -1.91 6.45 -23.71
C ASP A 423 -0.42 6.08 -23.81
N TYR A 424 0.24 5.76 -22.69
CA TYR A 424 1.67 5.54 -22.64
C TYR A 424 2.04 4.15 -22.11
N PHE A 425 1.71 3.86 -20.85
CA PHE A 425 2.22 2.64 -20.21
C PHE A 425 1.62 1.36 -20.80
N ARG A 426 0.33 1.34 -21.11
CA ARG A 426 -0.34 0.20 -21.75
C ARG A 426 0.29 -0.13 -23.10
N GLY A 427 0.74 0.87 -23.85
CA GLY A 427 1.54 0.68 -25.06
C GLY A 427 2.82 -0.11 -24.78
N LEU A 428 3.58 0.25 -23.75
CA LEU A 428 4.82 -0.44 -23.35
C LEU A 428 4.56 -1.91 -22.95
N LEU A 429 3.39 -2.20 -22.36
CA LEU A 429 2.99 -3.57 -22.06
C LEU A 429 2.84 -4.42 -23.33
N MET A 430 2.51 -3.81 -24.47
CA MET A 430 2.25 -4.49 -25.74
C MET A 430 3.46 -4.54 -26.69
N THR A 431 4.53 -3.77 -26.45
CA THR A 431 5.77 -3.82 -27.28
C THR A 431 6.68 -4.99 -26.88
N ASP A 432 7.71 -5.32 -27.66
CA ASP A 432 8.69 -6.38 -27.30
C ASP A 432 9.78 -5.89 -26.33
N ILE A 433 9.43 -5.01 -25.40
CA ILE A 433 10.39 -4.34 -24.53
C ILE A 433 10.29 -4.87 -23.11
N ALA A 434 11.45 -5.23 -22.59
CA ALA A 434 11.57 -5.75 -21.24
C ALA A 434 11.36 -4.63 -20.21
N LEU A 435 10.45 -4.87 -19.27
CA LEU A 435 10.15 -3.98 -18.16
C LEU A 435 10.41 -4.71 -16.85
N PHE A 436 10.95 -4.03 -15.86
CA PHE A 436 11.05 -4.60 -14.52
C PHE A 436 9.68 -4.91 -13.95
N SER A 437 9.53 -6.11 -13.40
CA SER A 437 8.35 -6.53 -12.66
C SER A 437 8.03 -5.60 -11.49
N TYR A 438 9.05 -5.01 -10.86
CA TYR A 438 8.88 -3.95 -9.87
C TYR A 438 8.10 -2.75 -10.41
N THR A 439 8.44 -2.28 -11.61
CA THR A 439 7.75 -1.16 -12.28
C THR A 439 6.30 -1.49 -12.57
N LEU A 440 6.03 -2.71 -13.02
CA LEU A 440 4.68 -3.19 -13.29
C LEU A 440 3.86 -3.28 -12.00
N ASP A 441 4.39 -3.92 -10.96
CA ASP A 441 3.72 -4.06 -9.66
C ASP A 441 3.35 -2.70 -9.08
N SER A 442 4.32 -1.78 -9.12
CA SER A 442 4.19 -0.40 -8.69
C SER A 442 3.05 0.35 -9.40
N ILE A 443 3.02 0.27 -10.74
CA ILE A 443 1.98 0.93 -11.53
C ILE A 443 0.62 0.26 -11.34
N PHE A 444 0.56 -1.07 -11.24
CA PHE A 444 -0.70 -1.78 -11.02
C PHE A 444 -1.33 -1.43 -9.66
N GLN A 445 -0.52 -1.32 -8.62
CA GLN A 445 -0.99 -0.85 -7.31
C GLN A 445 -1.55 0.58 -7.40
N SER A 446 -0.78 1.52 -7.92
CA SER A 446 -1.21 2.93 -8.00
C SER A 446 -2.44 3.14 -8.89
N LEU A 447 -2.55 2.40 -9.99
CA LEU A 447 -3.72 2.46 -10.87
C LEU A 447 -4.94 1.79 -10.27
N SER A 448 -4.79 0.71 -9.50
CA SER A 448 -5.91 0.06 -8.84
C SER A 448 -6.64 1.02 -7.89
N VAL A 449 -5.87 1.80 -7.11
CA VAL A 449 -6.38 2.87 -6.24
C VAL A 449 -7.03 3.99 -7.09
N ALA A 450 -6.34 4.49 -8.12
CA ALA A 450 -6.88 5.56 -8.97
C ALA A 450 -8.19 5.16 -9.67
N HIS A 451 -8.28 3.90 -10.13
CA HIS A 451 -9.50 3.34 -10.70
C HIS A 451 -10.64 3.29 -9.69
N ALA A 452 -10.37 2.87 -8.44
CA ALA A 452 -11.37 2.82 -7.37
C ALA A 452 -11.88 4.22 -6.99
N GLU A 453 -10.98 5.17 -6.77
CA GLU A 453 -11.31 6.56 -6.47
C GLU A 453 -12.14 7.21 -7.58
N TYR A 454 -11.73 7.04 -8.85
CA TYR A 454 -12.47 7.59 -9.98
C TYR A 454 -13.85 6.96 -10.17
N TYR A 455 -14.00 5.66 -9.86
CA TYR A 455 -15.30 5.00 -9.83
C TYR A 455 -16.24 5.67 -8.82
N PHE A 456 -15.71 6.05 -7.64
CA PHE A 456 -16.49 6.75 -6.63
C PHE A 456 -16.83 8.19 -7.01
N LEU A 457 -16.09 8.84 -7.92
CA LEU A 457 -16.41 10.19 -8.39
C LEU A 457 -17.44 10.20 -9.53
N THR A 458 -17.46 9.18 -10.38
CA THR A 458 -18.30 9.12 -11.58
C THR A 458 -19.73 8.63 -11.30
N THR A 459 -20.67 8.94 -12.18
CA THR A 459 -22.09 8.52 -12.16
C THR A 459 -22.59 8.11 -13.54
N GLY A 460 -23.78 7.51 -13.59
CA GLY A 460 -24.49 7.21 -14.84
C GLY A 460 -23.68 6.38 -15.83
N GLU A 461 -23.74 6.76 -17.10
CA GLU A 461 -23.04 6.10 -18.21
C GLU A 461 -21.51 6.18 -18.06
N ASN A 462 -20.98 7.30 -17.58
CA ASN A 462 -19.54 7.47 -17.35
C ASN A 462 -18.99 6.45 -16.35
N ARG A 463 -19.75 6.16 -15.29
CA ARG A 463 -19.37 5.11 -14.32
C ARG A 463 -19.34 3.73 -14.97
N GLN A 464 -20.32 3.41 -15.82
CA GLN A 464 -20.36 2.11 -16.50
C GLN A 464 -19.23 1.97 -17.53
N LEU A 465 -18.92 3.03 -18.26
CA LEU A 465 -17.77 3.07 -19.17
C LEU A 465 -16.46 2.88 -18.40
N HIS A 466 -16.31 3.57 -17.28
CA HIS A 466 -15.13 3.41 -16.42
C HIS A 466 -15.02 1.99 -15.86
N LEU A 467 -16.12 1.38 -15.41
CA LEU A 467 -16.11 0.01 -14.92
C LEU A 467 -15.61 -0.99 -15.99
N ASN A 468 -15.97 -0.79 -17.26
CA ASN A 468 -15.43 -1.61 -18.35
C ASN A 468 -13.91 -1.43 -18.48
N ARG A 469 -13.39 -0.20 -18.32
CA ARG A 469 -11.94 0.07 -18.31
C ARG A 469 -11.24 -0.60 -17.12
N VAL A 470 -11.89 -0.66 -15.95
CA VAL A 470 -11.36 -1.38 -14.78
C VAL A 470 -11.27 -2.89 -15.08
N ILE A 471 -12.28 -3.46 -15.74
CA ILE A 471 -12.27 -4.88 -16.15
C ILE A 471 -11.14 -5.14 -17.16
N GLU A 472 -10.98 -4.27 -18.16
CA GLU A 472 -9.86 -4.36 -19.11
C GLU A 472 -8.49 -4.28 -18.41
N PHE A 473 -8.35 -3.37 -17.45
CA PHE A 473 -7.12 -3.24 -16.66
C PHE A 473 -6.80 -4.52 -15.87
N VAL A 474 -7.79 -5.13 -15.21
CA VAL A 474 -7.61 -6.41 -14.52
C VAL A 474 -7.22 -7.53 -15.49
N ALA A 475 -7.81 -7.55 -16.69
CA ALA A 475 -7.44 -8.51 -17.73
C ALA A 475 -6.00 -8.30 -18.24
N ASP A 476 -5.55 -7.05 -18.38
CA ASP A 476 -4.15 -6.73 -18.74
C ASP A 476 -3.17 -7.31 -17.70
N ILE A 477 -3.46 -7.16 -16.40
CA ILE A 477 -2.65 -7.74 -15.31
C ILE A 477 -2.59 -9.27 -15.43
N TYR A 478 -3.74 -9.93 -15.53
CA TYR A 478 -3.81 -11.39 -15.61
C TYR A 478 -3.06 -11.93 -16.85
N LYS A 479 -3.21 -11.28 -18.00
CA LYS A 479 -2.54 -11.66 -19.25
C LYS A 479 -1.01 -11.61 -19.10
N ILE A 480 -0.48 -10.58 -18.44
CA ILE A 480 0.96 -10.44 -18.20
C ILE A 480 1.47 -11.55 -17.27
N ILE A 481 0.73 -11.82 -16.19
CA ILE A 481 1.07 -12.92 -15.28
C ILE A 481 1.08 -14.25 -16.02
N GLU A 482 0.06 -14.53 -16.82
CA GLU A 482 -0.02 -15.75 -17.59
C GLU A 482 1.14 -15.89 -18.59
N SER A 483 1.47 -14.81 -19.32
CA SER A 483 2.51 -14.85 -20.35
C SER A 483 3.92 -14.98 -19.77
N GLU A 484 4.16 -14.37 -18.61
CA GLU A 484 5.49 -14.35 -18.01
C GLU A 484 5.67 -15.43 -16.94
N TRP A 485 4.59 -16.13 -16.55
CA TRP A 485 4.56 -17.09 -15.43
C TRP A 485 5.79 -18.00 -15.28
N PRO A 486 6.33 -18.60 -16.36
CA PRO A 486 7.50 -19.47 -16.24
C PRO A 486 8.67 -18.76 -15.57
N LYS A 487 8.90 -17.48 -15.89
CA LYS A 487 9.97 -16.63 -15.35
C LYS A 487 9.51 -15.93 -14.08
N SER A 488 8.29 -15.39 -14.15
CA SER A 488 7.75 -14.41 -13.23
C SER A 488 6.96 -15.06 -12.11
N ARG A 489 7.57 -16.03 -11.42
CA ARG A 489 7.19 -16.33 -10.02
C ARG A 489 7.25 -15.07 -9.12
N VAL A 490 7.66 -13.92 -9.67
CA VAL A 490 7.29 -12.55 -9.32
C VAL A 490 5.99 -12.52 -8.53
N ARG A 491 6.16 -12.21 -7.26
CA ARG A 491 5.07 -11.96 -6.33
C ARG A 491 4.59 -10.53 -6.57
N PHE A 492 3.75 -10.34 -7.58
CA PHE A 492 2.94 -9.13 -7.65
C PHE A 492 2.15 -8.99 -6.36
N SER A 493 2.00 -7.76 -5.87
CA SER A 493 1.25 -7.44 -4.66
C SER A 493 -0.26 -7.47 -4.97
N LEU A 494 -0.76 -8.62 -5.44
CA LEU A 494 -2.11 -8.79 -5.96
C LEU A 494 -3.20 -8.50 -4.94
N PHE A 495 -2.92 -8.67 -3.65
CA PHE A 495 -3.85 -8.28 -2.59
C PHE A 495 -3.99 -6.76 -2.44
N VAL A 496 -2.99 -5.96 -2.83
CA VAL A 496 -3.13 -4.50 -2.88
C VAL A 496 -4.08 -4.11 -4.01
N VAL A 497 -3.93 -4.73 -5.19
CA VAL A 497 -4.87 -4.56 -6.31
C VAL A 497 -6.28 -5.02 -5.92
N GLY A 498 -6.38 -6.15 -5.22
CA GLY A 498 -7.62 -6.69 -4.68
C GLY A 498 -8.29 -5.77 -3.67
N ASN A 499 -7.52 -5.21 -2.73
CA ASN A 499 -7.99 -4.29 -1.72
C ASN A 499 -8.71 -3.09 -2.34
N ALA A 500 -8.15 -2.53 -3.42
CA ALA A 500 -8.74 -1.38 -4.10
C ALA A 500 -9.94 -1.76 -5.00
N LEU A 501 -9.82 -2.82 -5.83
CA LEU A 501 -10.80 -3.08 -6.90
C LEU A 501 -11.93 -4.04 -6.52
N CYS A 502 -11.69 -5.00 -5.62
CA CYS A 502 -12.76 -5.91 -5.21
C CYS A 502 -13.97 -5.17 -4.59
N PRO A 503 -13.79 -4.14 -3.73
CA PRO A 503 -14.90 -3.31 -3.25
C PRO A 503 -15.69 -2.59 -4.36
N VAL A 504 -15.02 -2.20 -5.45
CA VAL A 504 -15.69 -1.62 -6.63
C VAL A 504 -16.57 -2.66 -7.31
N PHE A 505 -16.04 -3.86 -7.52
CA PHE A 505 -16.76 -4.93 -8.21
C PHE A 505 -18.01 -5.39 -7.47
N ILE A 506 -17.93 -5.58 -6.14
CA ILE A 506 -19.12 -5.91 -5.33
C ILE A 506 -20.17 -4.80 -5.33
N ARG A 507 -19.76 -3.52 -5.26
CA ARG A 507 -20.70 -2.38 -5.35
C ARG A 507 -21.37 -2.29 -6.72
N SER A 508 -20.68 -2.74 -7.77
CA SER A 508 -21.19 -2.76 -9.14
C SER A 508 -21.96 -4.02 -9.51
N ASP A 509 -21.98 -5.03 -8.61
CA ASP A 509 -22.52 -6.37 -8.86
C ASP A 509 -21.93 -7.05 -10.11
N LYS A 510 -20.64 -6.81 -10.36
CA LYS A 510 -19.91 -7.33 -11.54
C LYS A 510 -18.49 -7.72 -11.15
N MET A 511 -18.32 -8.93 -10.65
CA MET A 511 -17.00 -9.51 -10.40
C MET A 511 -16.47 -10.21 -11.67
N PRO A 512 -15.42 -9.70 -12.34
CA PRO A 512 -14.88 -10.36 -13.53
C PRO A 512 -14.10 -11.63 -13.14
N GLU A 513 -14.11 -12.64 -14.01
CA GLU A 513 -13.43 -13.92 -13.73
C GLU A 513 -11.91 -13.75 -13.57
N GLU A 514 -11.31 -12.82 -14.31
CA GLU A 514 -9.90 -12.46 -14.21
C GLU A 514 -9.55 -11.98 -12.79
N MET A 515 -10.44 -11.23 -12.13
CA MET A 515 -10.21 -10.83 -10.74
C MET A 515 -10.23 -12.04 -9.80
N ILE A 516 -11.15 -12.98 -9.99
CA ILE A 516 -11.21 -14.23 -9.22
C ILE A 516 -9.93 -15.05 -9.42
N ARG A 517 -9.42 -15.13 -10.67
CA ARG A 517 -8.13 -15.76 -10.98
C ARG A 517 -6.98 -15.09 -10.23
N LEU A 518 -6.91 -13.76 -10.24
CA LEU A 518 -5.87 -13.01 -9.53
C LEU A 518 -5.91 -13.26 -8.02
N VAL A 519 -7.09 -13.24 -7.38
CA VAL A 519 -7.22 -13.52 -5.94
C VAL A 519 -6.80 -14.97 -5.62
N TYR A 520 -7.18 -15.93 -6.47
CA TYR A 520 -6.76 -17.32 -6.30
C TYR A 520 -5.24 -17.46 -6.44
N ILE A 521 -4.62 -16.87 -7.47
CA ILE A 521 -3.15 -16.82 -7.64
C ILE A 521 -2.49 -16.21 -6.41
N ALA A 522 -2.98 -15.07 -5.95
CA ALA A 522 -2.44 -14.36 -4.78
C ALA A 522 -2.42 -15.26 -3.54
N THR A 523 -3.52 -15.96 -3.27
CA THR A 523 -3.63 -16.84 -2.10
C THR A 523 -2.72 -18.07 -2.22
N ARG A 524 -2.51 -18.60 -3.43
CA ARG A 524 -1.61 -19.75 -3.66
C ARG A 524 -0.14 -19.38 -3.56
N LEU A 525 0.22 -18.13 -3.84
CA LEU A 525 1.61 -17.64 -3.83
C LEU A 525 2.06 -17.03 -2.51
N GLN A 526 1.15 -16.81 -1.55
CA GLN A 526 1.50 -16.21 -0.28
C GLN A 526 2.42 -17.09 0.56
N ASP A 527 3.49 -16.49 1.09
CA ASP A 527 4.36 -17.10 2.09
C ASP A 527 3.84 -16.74 3.49
N VAL A 528 2.83 -17.50 3.92
CA VAL A 528 2.12 -17.31 5.19
C VAL A 528 3.09 -17.27 6.37
N ASN A 529 4.10 -18.14 6.38
CA ASN A 529 5.07 -18.22 7.48
C ASN A 529 5.92 -16.94 7.57
N THR A 530 6.36 -16.40 6.42
CA THR A 530 7.11 -15.14 6.39
C THR A 530 6.23 -13.96 6.80
N ILE A 531 4.95 -13.96 6.41
CA ILE A 531 3.99 -12.94 6.84
C ILE A 531 3.78 -13.01 8.35
N ASP A 532 3.49 -14.17 8.93
CA ASP A 532 3.33 -14.32 10.38
C ASP A 532 4.60 -13.89 11.14
N ALA A 533 5.79 -14.24 10.65
CA ALA A 533 7.05 -13.77 11.25
C ALA A 533 7.23 -12.23 11.20
N SER A 534 6.57 -11.56 10.25
CA SER A 534 6.59 -10.09 10.14
C SER A 534 5.78 -9.40 11.25
N GLN A 535 4.85 -10.10 11.91
CA GLN A 535 4.09 -9.55 13.04
C GLN A 535 5.01 -9.03 14.15
N ILE A 536 6.15 -9.69 14.38
CA ILE A 536 7.14 -9.30 15.39
C ILE A 536 8.22 -8.39 14.78
N THR A 537 8.70 -8.73 13.58
CA THR A 537 9.90 -8.08 13.02
C THR A 537 9.61 -6.81 12.24
N ARG A 538 8.43 -6.72 11.61
CA ARG A 538 7.96 -5.58 10.78
C ARG A 538 6.42 -5.45 10.90
N PRO A 539 5.88 -5.06 12.07
CA PRO A 539 4.44 -5.07 12.35
C PRO A 539 3.59 -4.30 11.33
N GLU A 540 4.12 -3.20 10.77
CA GLU A 540 3.46 -2.43 9.73
C GLU A 540 3.19 -3.26 8.46
N ILE A 541 4.18 -4.04 8.01
CA ILE A 541 4.01 -4.92 6.84
C ILE A 541 3.00 -6.03 7.13
N TYR A 542 3.00 -6.56 8.35
CA TYR A 542 2.00 -7.53 8.77
C TYR A 542 0.59 -6.95 8.68
N ALA A 543 0.36 -5.78 9.28
CA ALA A 543 -0.93 -5.09 9.27
C ALA A 543 -1.40 -4.78 7.83
N THR A 544 -0.50 -4.28 6.97
CA THR A 544 -0.80 -4.03 5.55
C THR A 544 -1.17 -5.30 4.80
N ASN A 545 -0.44 -6.40 4.98
CA ASN A 545 -0.77 -7.67 4.33
C ASN A 545 -2.11 -8.23 4.82
N LEU A 546 -2.35 -8.19 6.13
CA LEU A 546 -3.59 -8.66 6.74
C LEU A 546 -4.79 -7.82 6.28
N GLY A 547 -4.68 -6.50 6.30
CA GLY A 547 -5.72 -5.58 5.84
C GLY A 547 -6.08 -5.81 4.36
N ASN A 548 -5.08 -5.78 3.48
CA ASN A 548 -5.28 -5.99 2.04
C ASN A 548 -5.92 -7.36 1.73
N THR A 549 -5.45 -8.41 2.42
CA THR A 549 -5.99 -9.77 2.27
C THR A 549 -7.44 -9.82 2.75
N THR A 550 -7.72 -9.29 3.94
CA THR A 550 -9.05 -9.32 4.54
C THR A 550 -10.06 -8.55 3.70
N THR A 551 -9.76 -7.33 3.26
CA THR A 551 -10.66 -6.53 2.40
C THR A 551 -10.96 -7.26 1.09
N THR A 552 -9.93 -7.80 0.44
CA THR A 552 -10.08 -8.57 -0.81
C THR A 552 -10.98 -9.79 -0.59
N LEU A 553 -10.71 -10.58 0.46
CA LEU A 553 -11.49 -11.78 0.75
C LEU A 553 -12.91 -11.47 1.22
N THR A 554 -13.13 -10.35 1.92
CA THR A 554 -14.49 -9.89 2.31
C THR A 554 -15.38 -9.73 1.08
N ALA A 555 -14.85 -9.13 0.03
CA ALA A 555 -15.56 -8.99 -1.24
C ALA A 555 -15.85 -10.36 -1.88
N MET A 556 -14.88 -11.28 -1.85
CA MET A 556 -15.07 -12.65 -2.34
C MET A 556 -16.14 -13.40 -1.55
N VAL A 557 -16.17 -13.29 -0.22
CA VAL A 557 -17.23 -13.83 0.63
C VAL A 557 -18.58 -13.27 0.22
N ALA A 558 -18.67 -11.95 0.05
CA ALA A 558 -19.91 -11.27 -0.31
C ALA A 558 -20.47 -11.73 -1.67
N THR A 559 -19.60 -12.13 -2.61
CA THR A 559 -19.96 -12.60 -3.96
C THR A 559 -20.20 -14.12 -4.04
N ILE A 560 -19.41 -14.94 -3.34
CA ILE A 560 -19.35 -16.40 -3.56
C ILE A 560 -20.18 -17.17 -2.53
N LEU A 561 -20.16 -16.74 -1.27
CA LEU A 561 -20.87 -17.45 -0.20
C LEU A 561 -22.32 -16.97 -0.12
N GLU A 562 -23.20 -17.81 0.41
CA GLU A 562 -24.62 -17.50 0.57
C GLU A 562 -25.10 -17.75 2.01
N LYS A 563 -26.25 -17.16 2.36
CA LYS A 563 -27.01 -17.45 3.59
C LYS A 563 -26.20 -17.23 4.87
N GLN A 564 -26.36 -18.11 5.85
CA GLN A 564 -25.81 -17.98 7.20
C GLN A 564 -24.27 -18.02 7.21
N GLU A 565 -23.66 -18.90 6.41
CA GLU A 565 -22.20 -19.01 6.32
C GLU A 565 -21.58 -17.69 5.81
N ARG A 566 -22.21 -17.05 4.81
CA ARG A 566 -21.82 -15.71 4.34
C ARG A 566 -21.82 -14.70 5.48
N ILE A 567 -22.91 -14.62 6.26
CA ILE A 567 -23.04 -13.66 7.36
C ILE A 567 -21.98 -13.89 8.43
N GLU A 568 -21.79 -15.14 8.86
CA GLU A 568 -20.82 -15.50 9.91
C GLU A 568 -19.39 -15.13 9.51
N ILE A 569 -19.00 -15.39 8.27
CA ILE A 569 -17.65 -15.06 7.80
C ILE A 569 -17.49 -13.56 7.56
N LEU A 570 -18.50 -12.86 7.01
CA LEU A 570 -18.44 -11.41 6.85
C LEU A 570 -18.30 -10.67 8.20
N LYS A 571 -18.95 -11.15 9.27
CA LYS A 571 -18.78 -10.60 10.62
C LYS A 571 -17.32 -10.64 11.05
N LYS A 572 -16.67 -11.80 10.93
CA LYS A 572 -15.25 -11.97 11.23
C LYS A 572 -14.36 -11.08 10.37
N CYS A 573 -14.64 -11.00 9.07
CA CYS A 573 -13.88 -10.12 8.18
C CYS A 573 -13.92 -8.66 8.64
N VAL A 574 -15.11 -8.15 9.00
CA VAL A 574 -15.28 -6.77 9.47
C VAL A 574 -14.56 -6.54 10.80
N GLU A 575 -14.61 -7.51 11.73
CA GLU A 575 -13.86 -7.44 12.99
C GLU A 575 -12.35 -7.36 12.76
N ILE A 576 -11.80 -8.21 11.89
CA ILE A 576 -10.37 -8.20 11.55
C ILE A 576 -9.99 -6.87 10.87
N SER A 577 -10.81 -6.38 9.94
CA SER A 577 -10.58 -5.08 9.30
C SER A 577 -10.55 -3.95 10.33
N LEU A 578 -11.47 -3.94 11.31
CA LEU A 578 -11.47 -2.94 12.38
C LEU A 578 -10.21 -3.02 13.24
N ASP A 579 -9.79 -4.21 13.64
CA ASP A 579 -8.57 -4.41 14.42
C ASP A 579 -7.32 -3.87 13.68
N VAL A 580 -7.23 -4.11 12.38
CA VAL A 580 -6.16 -3.56 11.53
C VAL A 580 -6.23 -2.03 11.47
N GLN A 581 -7.43 -1.44 11.32
CA GLN A 581 -7.57 0.03 11.29
C GLN A 581 -7.25 0.69 12.63
N GLU A 582 -7.67 0.09 13.75
CA GLU A 582 -7.31 0.53 15.11
C GLU A 582 -5.78 0.51 15.30
N TRP A 583 -5.11 -0.53 14.79
CA TRP A 583 -3.65 -0.62 14.80
C TRP A 583 -2.98 0.46 13.91
N PHE A 584 -3.48 0.72 12.71
CA PHE A 584 -2.93 1.78 11.86
C PHE A 584 -3.04 3.16 12.52
N ILE A 585 -4.19 3.46 13.10
CA ILE A 585 -4.44 4.73 13.81
C ILE A 585 -3.45 4.90 14.97
N SER A 586 -3.22 3.86 15.78
CA SER A 586 -2.26 3.92 16.89
C SER A 586 -0.83 4.21 16.40
N HIS A 587 -0.50 3.84 15.16
CA HIS A 587 0.80 4.09 14.54
C HIS A 587 0.84 5.40 13.73
N GLY A 588 -0.25 6.17 13.71
CA GLY A 588 -0.38 7.42 12.96
C GLY A 588 -0.34 7.19 11.46
N ILE A 589 -0.94 6.09 11.01
CA ILE A 589 -1.17 5.72 9.61
C ILE A 589 -2.67 5.78 9.40
N ILE A 590 -3.14 6.58 8.45
CA ILE A 590 -4.58 6.69 8.16
C ILE A 590 -4.82 6.29 6.70
N CYS A 591 -5.34 5.08 6.51
CA CYS A 591 -5.72 4.55 5.20
C CYS A 591 -7.19 4.84 4.94
N ARG A 592 -7.49 6.00 4.34
CA ARG A 592 -8.88 6.43 4.10
C ARG A 592 -9.68 5.41 3.29
N ASP A 593 -9.08 4.83 2.27
CA ASP A 593 -9.75 3.91 1.35
C ASP A 593 -10.10 2.58 2.04
N ASP A 594 -9.27 2.14 3.00
CA ASP A 594 -9.57 0.98 3.83
C ASP A 594 -10.70 1.27 4.83
N ILE A 595 -10.71 2.47 5.43
CA ILE A 595 -11.82 2.91 6.30
C ILE A 595 -13.13 2.97 5.50
N LEU A 596 -13.09 3.50 4.28
CA LEU A 596 -14.25 3.55 3.38
C LEU A 596 -14.74 2.14 3.00
N SER A 597 -13.81 1.22 2.71
CA SER A 597 -14.11 -0.17 2.38
C SER A 597 -14.71 -0.91 3.57
N THR A 598 -14.11 -0.75 4.77
CA THR A 598 -14.61 -1.34 6.03
C THR A 598 -15.98 -0.80 6.40
N THR A 599 -16.22 0.50 6.20
CA THR A 599 -17.54 1.15 6.39
C THR A 599 -18.57 0.50 5.47
N PHE A 600 -18.25 0.31 4.20
CA PHE A 600 -19.15 -0.37 3.27
C PHE A 600 -19.36 -1.86 3.59
N HIS A 601 -18.29 -2.60 3.92
CA HIS A 601 -18.42 -4.01 4.28
C HIS A 601 -19.30 -4.20 5.53
N SER A 602 -19.25 -3.25 6.47
CA SER A 602 -20.14 -3.26 7.64
C SER A 602 -21.62 -3.17 7.23
N THR A 603 -21.98 -2.43 6.17
CA THR A 603 -23.37 -2.36 5.70
C THR A 603 -23.90 -3.71 5.21
N LEU A 604 -23.02 -4.65 4.85
CA LEU A 604 -23.41 -5.99 4.37
C LEU A 604 -23.88 -6.93 5.48
N ILE A 605 -23.63 -6.60 6.76
CA ILE A 605 -23.93 -7.45 7.93
C ILE A 605 -24.78 -6.75 8.99
N LEU A 606 -24.95 -5.43 8.92
CA LEU A 606 -25.62 -4.66 9.98
C LEU A 606 -27.02 -5.15 10.26
N ASP A 607 -27.77 -5.57 9.24
CA ASP A 607 -29.15 -6.06 9.40
C ASP A 607 -29.21 -7.42 10.12
N ASP A 608 -28.12 -8.18 10.14
CA ASP A 608 -28.02 -9.52 10.75
C ASP A 608 -27.34 -9.55 12.13
N LEU A 609 -26.96 -8.38 12.65
CA LEU A 609 -26.39 -8.21 13.98
C LEU A 609 -27.48 -7.90 15.02
N ASP A 610 -27.26 -8.32 16.26
CA ASP A 610 -28.16 -7.96 17.37
C ASP A 610 -27.96 -6.49 17.79
N THR A 611 -28.84 -5.99 18.66
CA THR A 611 -28.83 -4.59 19.10
C THR A 611 -27.48 -4.17 19.70
N GLN A 612 -26.85 -5.03 20.51
CA GLN A 612 -25.61 -4.71 21.21
C GLN A 612 -24.43 -4.69 20.23
N ASP A 613 -24.34 -5.69 19.36
CA ASP A 613 -23.29 -5.80 18.36
C ASP A 613 -23.40 -4.69 17.31
N VAL A 614 -24.63 -4.34 16.89
CA VAL A 614 -24.89 -3.21 15.99
C VAL A 614 -24.40 -1.91 16.61
N GLU A 615 -24.73 -1.64 17.88
CA GLU A 615 -24.28 -0.43 18.55
C GLU A 615 -22.75 -0.36 18.65
N LYS A 616 -22.11 -1.47 19.06
CA LYS A 616 -20.65 -1.56 19.18
C LYS A 616 -19.97 -1.33 17.83
N LEU A 617 -20.38 -2.05 16.80
CA LEU A 617 -19.83 -1.94 15.44
C LEU A 617 -20.05 -0.52 14.88
N GLY A 618 -21.30 -0.05 14.95
CA GLY A 618 -21.69 1.25 14.40
C GLY A 618 -20.93 2.41 15.02
N ASN A 619 -20.76 2.43 16.34
CA ASN A 619 -20.00 3.47 17.03
C ASN A 619 -18.51 3.43 16.66
N LYS A 620 -17.91 2.24 16.52
CA LYS A 620 -16.54 2.11 16.03
C LYS A 620 -16.38 2.69 14.63
N ILE A 621 -17.26 2.35 13.69
CA ILE A 621 -17.18 2.86 12.31
C ILE A 621 -17.39 4.38 12.25
N ILE A 622 -18.34 4.92 13.03
CA ILE A 622 -18.55 6.38 13.12
C ILE A 622 -17.28 7.05 13.62
N ALA A 623 -16.65 6.52 14.68
CA ALA A 623 -15.41 7.05 15.22
C ALA A 623 -14.26 7.03 14.18
N LEU A 624 -14.06 5.91 13.48
CA LEU A 624 -13.04 5.81 12.43
C LEU A 624 -13.23 6.85 11.32
N ASN A 625 -14.47 7.05 10.86
CA ASN A 625 -14.77 8.07 9.85
C ASN A 625 -14.54 9.49 10.38
N ARG A 626 -14.85 9.76 11.66
CA ARG A 626 -14.55 11.07 12.29
C ARG A 626 -13.06 11.33 12.45
N ILE A 627 -12.25 10.29 12.62
CA ILE A 627 -10.79 10.41 12.65
C ILE A 627 -10.28 10.74 11.25
N ALA A 628 -10.73 10.01 10.22
CA ALA A 628 -10.35 10.24 8.83
C ALA A 628 -10.78 11.62 8.31
N ILE A 629 -11.95 12.11 8.70
CA ILE A 629 -12.48 13.43 8.31
C ILE A 629 -12.09 14.46 9.38
N GLN A 630 -10.86 14.97 9.29
CA GLN A 630 -10.24 15.81 10.33
C GLN A 630 -11.07 17.04 10.74
N ASN A 631 -11.64 17.72 9.73
CA ASN A 631 -12.49 18.88 9.92
C ASN A 631 -13.57 18.90 8.83
N PRO A 632 -14.81 18.47 9.13
CA PRO A 632 -15.87 18.38 8.13
C PRO A 632 -16.31 19.73 7.55
N THR A 633 -15.96 20.85 8.20
CA THR A 633 -16.25 22.20 7.67
C THR A 633 -15.17 22.70 6.71
N ARG A 634 -13.90 22.34 6.95
CA ARG A 634 -12.77 22.70 6.08
C ARG A 634 -12.61 21.72 4.92
N TYR A 635 -12.86 20.45 5.19
CA TYR A 635 -12.70 19.30 4.28
C TYR A 635 -14.06 18.65 4.00
N ASP A 636 -15.05 19.47 3.67
CA ASP A 636 -16.42 19.03 3.34
C ASP A 636 -16.47 18.03 2.17
N TYR A 637 -15.48 18.08 1.29
CA TYR A 637 -15.29 17.10 0.22
C TYR A 637 -14.96 15.68 0.71
N GLU A 638 -14.25 15.51 1.84
CA GLU A 638 -14.01 14.18 2.42
C GLU A 638 -15.31 13.58 2.97
N VAL A 639 -16.18 14.43 3.55
CA VAL A 639 -17.54 14.02 3.95
C VAL A 639 -18.33 13.56 2.73
N ALA A 640 -18.21 14.26 1.60
CA ALA A 640 -18.88 13.88 0.35
C ALA A 640 -18.46 12.49 -0.15
N MET A 641 -17.15 12.21 -0.14
CA MET A 641 -16.55 10.96 -0.60
C MET A 641 -16.91 9.76 0.29
N MET A 642 -16.85 9.94 1.61
CA MET A 642 -17.10 8.86 2.58
C MET A 642 -18.58 8.74 3.01
N GLY A 643 -19.39 9.76 2.72
CA GLY A 643 -20.70 9.94 3.32
C GLY A 643 -21.74 8.88 2.96
N SER A 644 -21.67 8.25 1.78
CA SER A 644 -22.70 7.27 1.37
C SER A 644 -22.78 6.05 2.29
N PRO A 645 -21.73 5.23 2.43
CA PRO A 645 -21.79 4.09 3.35
C PRO A 645 -21.94 4.54 4.81
N LEU A 646 -21.38 5.70 5.20
CA LEU A 646 -21.51 6.21 6.58
C LEU A 646 -22.95 6.58 6.95
N VAL A 647 -23.66 7.31 6.07
CA VAL A 647 -25.08 7.64 6.25
C VAL A 647 -25.91 6.35 6.35
N GLU A 648 -25.60 5.33 5.54
CA GLU A 648 -26.31 4.05 5.57
C GLU A 648 -26.18 3.35 6.94
N ILE A 649 -24.97 3.32 7.51
CA ILE A 649 -24.74 2.81 8.88
C ILE A 649 -25.53 3.61 9.91
N GLN A 650 -25.48 4.94 9.86
CA GLN A 650 -26.15 5.81 10.83
C GLN A 650 -27.68 5.64 10.79
N ILE A 651 -28.25 5.46 9.59
CA ILE A 651 -29.68 5.13 9.43
C ILE A 651 -30.00 3.76 10.02
N SER A 652 -29.19 2.74 9.74
CA SER A 652 -29.42 1.39 10.29
C SER A 652 -29.32 1.37 11.81
N LEU A 653 -28.38 2.12 12.39
CA LEU A 653 -28.28 2.32 13.84
C LEU A 653 -29.54 2.96 14.41
N TRP A 654 -30.00 4.07 13.81
CA TRP A 654 -31.23 4.71 14.25
C TRP A 654 -32.43 3.75 14.20
N LYS A 655 -32.61 3.03 13.08
CA LYS A 655 -33.73 2.09 12.91
C LYS A 655 -33.69 0.93 13.91
N LYS A 656 -32.51 0.40 14.24
CA LYS A 656 -32.38 -0.74 15.16
C LYS A 656 -32.38 -0.34 16.63
N LEU A 657 -31.73 0.76 16.98
CA LEU A 657 -31.54 1.20 18.36
C LEU A 657 -32.62 2.17 18.83
N GLN A 658 -33.36 2.78 17.89
CA GLN A 658 -34.39 3.80 18.18
C GLN A 658 -33.82 5.00 18.96
N ASP A 659 -32.56 5.35 18.70
CA ASP A 659 -31.86 6.46 19.34
C ASP A 659 -31.69 7.61 18.34
N ASP A 660 -32.32 8.75 18.65
CA ASP A 660 -32.35 9.95 17.81
C ASP A 660 -30.96 10.56 17.57
N LYS A 661 -29.95 10.22 18.39
CA LYS A 661 -28.57 10.68 18.16
C LYS A 661 -28.06 10.25 16.79
N TYR A 662 -28.38 9.02 16.37
CA TYR A 662 -27.92 8.49 15.08
C TYR A 662 -28.67 9.11 13.91
N LEU A 663 -29.96 9.43 14.08
CA LEU A 663 -30.72 10.16 13.06
C LEU A 663 -30.17 11.58 12.86
N LYS A 664 -29.80 12.25 13.96
CA LYS A 664 -29.16 13.57 13.91
C LYS A 664 -27.83 13.50 13.15
N LEU A 665 -26.97 12.52 13.48
CA LEU A 665 -25.70 12.30 12.77
C LEU A 665 -25.91 11.99 11.29
N ALA A 666 -26.91 11.17 10.95
CA ALA A 666 -27.28 10.86 9.57
C ALA A 666 -27.66 12.12 8.78
N LYS A 667 -28.47 13.00 9.38
CA LYS A 667 -28.89 14.26 8.77
C LYS A 667 -27.72 15.22 8.57
N GLU A 668 -26.87 15.38 9.58
CA GLU A 668 -25.67 16.24 9.50
C GLU A 668 -24.70 15.75 8.42
N THR A 669 -24.44 14.45 8.38
CA THR A 669 -23.56 13.83 7.37
C THR A 669 -24.17 13.97 5.97
N PHE A 670 -25.49 13.75 5.85
CA PHE A 670 -26.21 13.90 4.59
C PHE A 670 -26.12 15.33 4.05
N ASP A 671 -26.44 16.33 4.88
CA ASP A 671 -26.45 17.73 4.48
C ASP A 671 -25.06 18.19 4.07
N SER A 672 -24.04 17.84 4.85
CA SER A 672 -22.64 18.18 4.54
C SER A 672 -22.22 17.56 3.20
N ALA A 673 -22.46 16.26 3.00
CA ALA A 673 -22.12 15.56 1.76
C ALA A 673 -22.88 16.12 0.55
N TYR A 674 -24.21 16.32 0.66
CA TYR A 674 -25.03 16.88 -0.42
C TYR A 674 -24.57 18.27 -0.84
N ASN A 675 -24.36 19.15 0.16
CA ASN A 675 -23.91 20.52 -0.09
C ASN A 675 -22.50 20.55 -0.70
N ALA A 676 -21.59 19.67 -0.27
CA ALA A 676 -20.27 19.54 -0.85
C ALA A 676 -20.35 19.09 -2.33
N TRP A 677 -21.12 18.03 -2.65
CA TRP A 677 -21.31 17.61 -4.04
C TRP A 677 -21.86 18.75 -4.92
N MET A 678 -22.82 19.54 -4.41
CA MET A 678 -23.35 20.70 -5.11
C MET A 678 -22.31 21.83 -5.28
N LYS A 679 -21.58 22.18 -4.21
CA LYS A 679 -20.53 23.21 -4.17
C LYS A 679 -19.44 22.95 -5.21
N TYR A 680 -19.02 21.69 -5.36
CA TYR A 680 -17.95 21.30 -6.29
C TYR A 680 -18.45 20.94 -7.70
N GLY A 681 -19.74 21.13 -8.00
CA GLY A 681 -20.29 20.98 -9.37
C GLY A 681 -20.72 19.56 -9.76
N PHE A 682 -20.75 18.62 -8.82
CA PHE A 682 -21.13 17.22 -9.01
C PHE A 682 -22.65 17.04 -8.82
N LYS A 683 -23.46 17.76 -9.61
CA LYS A 683 -24.93 17.82 -9.44
C LYS A 683 -25.62 16.46 -9.55
N GLU A 684 -25.25 15.64 -10.54
CA GLU A 684 -25.86 14.31 -10.70
C GLU A 684 -25.59 13.40 -9.49
N LYS A 685 -24.37 13.47 -8.93
CA LYS A 685 -24.00 12.81 -7.67
C LYS A 685 -24.86 13.27 -6.51
N ALA A 686 -25.03 14.59 -6.35
CA ALA A 686 -25.86 15.17 -5.31
C ALA A 686 -27.32 14.71 -5.42
N GLU A 687 -27.88 14.71 -6.63
CA GLU A 687 -29.26 14.25 -6.87
C GLU A 687 -29.42 12.73 -6.66
N ASN A 688 -28.44 11.91 -7.06
CA ASN A 688 -28.44 10.48 -6.76
C ASN A 688 -28.38 10.22 -5.24
N PHE A 689 -27.56 10.99 -4.53
CA PHE A 689 -27.44 10.94 -3.07
C PHE A 689 -28.75 11.34 -2.37
N LYS A 690 -29.37 12.44 -2.83
CA LYS A 690 -30.68 12.90 -2.37
C LYS A 690 -31.78 11.89 -2.69
N LYS A 691 -31.76 11.24 -3.85
CA LYS A 691 -32.73 10.19 -4.19
C LYS A 691 -32.60 8.97 -3.27
N LYS A 692 -31.37 8.59 -2.88
CA LYS A 692 -31.13 7.43 -2.01
C LYS A 692 -31.49 7.71 -0.54
N TYR A 693 -31.23 8.91 -0.03
CA TYR A 693 -31.31 9.20 1.41
C TYR A 693 -32.21 10.40 1.77
N GLY A 694 -32.76 11.13 0.81
CA GLY A 694 -33.52 12.37 1.04
C GLY A 694 -34.85 12.17 1.77
N GLU A 695 -35.38 10.95 1.80
CA GLU A 695 -36.58 10.61 2.58
C GLU A 695 -36.38 10.73 4.10
N LEU A 696 -35.14 10.84 4.59
CA LEU A 696 -34.86 11.09 6.02
C LEU A 696 -35.45 12.40 6.57
N TRP A 697 -35.92 13.27 5.67
CA TRP A 697 -36.45 14.61 5.97
C TRP A 697 -37.98 14.69 5.93
N HIS A 698 -38.65 13.58 5.61
CA HIS A 698 -40.10 13.45 5.64
C HIS A 698 -40.50 12.46 6.72
#